data_AF-A0A058Z5M6-F1
#
_entry.id   AF-A0A058Z5M6-F1
#
_cell.length_a   1.000
_cell.length_b   1.000
_cell.length_c   1.000
_cell.angle_alpha   90.00
_cell.angle_beta   90.00
_cell.angle_gamma   90.00
#
_symmetry.space_group_name_H-M   'P 1'
#
loop_
_entity.id
_entity.type
_entity.pdbx_description
1 polymer ?
#
loop_
_entity_poly.entity_id
_entity_poly.type
_entity_poly.pdbx_seq_one_letter_code
_entity_poly.pdbx_strand_id
1 'polypeptide(L)'
;MARPSRLALVALLVAALLGTVLADTYMMFPPGSNNRCDERSNNRNNANRLFDSQNNAAGGYQVCDREYRFYEDTEINIEWTTQHGCGNGASNKADNSVPESVGCQQTIQIGCEDTFRKYAGPQADSYRLTDGISLGRGCADRPSECPDGNMDNAYKIFGNSCTQTHPTTGLTEVAYRSRGQNIDQGNHCPNGFSNSEECNNLDLSNSMGTFNSNTCRCSTRKQKTFGVHEPEMVYAKCICRDRNLGLFVADRGSSNVLGATRTRENPGGARYGFQCAEEANYAPYWHCTPWMDVAYVVSDTSRCDFYRSESQNVKDKCECVPKAGDDATLEQICEAQRYNTAVDCTTNDHKWKCDCKWNIPAPDCIQAPWQPDNRLGNTLATSRSAEELSHTFSHYKWHIPRNFVPKGMDERRCVLRIRYNITNAEVPHDFDYTNNDQIKNNPVYVFGTPGSSTPTEAMPLRLAINTAQFGRTFEDRSYVFVVAKRPSNLKGARIHNINVRGKRGNIAQVRNCVEYNFTPDHKHVNVGDYIHFQWCLTEYDDPNNAGNGLAGTGRANVVPIHNYASNIFQNQAEEERCRMFTEEDERRLAWLDQTECLSVEAMLQGSNDNNNIRACQFLNGVRDPETKMPTAYFSHVAKVQKACSYKYISTRNNDFSNRAQKGVINATPAGATLGMAIGISIGAIVVVGAIVAVGVLVYTGKMTIGNFGKKV
;
A
#
# COMPACT_ATOMS: atom_id res chain seq x y z
N MET A 1 -47.43 18.20 -11.99
CA MET A 1 -46.06 18.02 -11.47
C MET A 1 -46.03 18.51 -10.03
N ALA A 2 -45.98 17.59 -9.06
CA ALA A 2 -45.97 17.94 -7.64
C ALA A 2 -44.58 18.45 -7.24
N ARG A 3 -44.51 19.61 -6.59
CA ARG A 3 -43.26 20.14 -6.01
C ARG A 3 -42.82 19.20 -4.87
N PRO A 4 -41.55 18.78 -4.82
CA PRO A 4 -41.07 17.97 -3.71
C PRO A 4 -41.25 18.73 -2.39
N SER A 5 -41.66 18.02 -1.34
CA SER A 5 -41.88 18.61 -0.01
C SER A 5 -40.57 19.19 0.54
N ARG A 6 -40.65 20.25 1.36
CA ARG A 6 -39.48 20.84 2.01
C ARG A 6 -38.65 19.80 2.79
N LEU A 7 -39.29 18.76 3.32
CA LEU A 7 -38.60 17.63 3.96
C LEU A 7 -37.73 16.82 2.99
N ALA A 8 -38.21 16.55 1.77
CA ALA A 8 -37.43 15.83 0.76
C ALA A 8 -36.23 16.64 0.27
N LEU A 9 -36.38 17.96 0.14
CA LEU A 9 -35.29 18.86 -0.22
C LEU A 9 -34.24 18.98 0.90
N VAL A 10 -34.67 19.02 2.16
CA VAL A 10 -33.78 19.02 3.34
C VAL A 10 -33.07 17.68 3.48
N ALA A 11 -33.74 16.56 3.24
CA ALA A 11 -33.10 15.24 3.23
C ALA A 11 -32.05 15.10 2.12
N LEU A 12 -32.33 15.62 0.92
CA LEU A 12 -31.37 15.69 -0.20
C LEU A 12 -30.19 16.62 0.08
N LEU A 13 -30.42 17.77 0.73
CA LEU A 13 -29.36 18.69 1.15
C LEU A 13 -28.50 18.13 2.30
N VAL A 14 -29.10 17.42 3.26
CA VAL A 14 -28.37 16.71 4.33
C VAL A 14 -27.58 15.53 3.75
N ALA A 15 -28.12 14.80 2.78
CA ALA A 15 -27.39 13.75 2.06
C ALA A 15 -26.25 14.30 1.18
N ALA A 16 -26.43 15.49 0.59
CA ALA A 16 -25.38 16.17 -0.18
C ALA A 16 -24.29 16.82 0.71
N LEU A 17 -24.62 17.16 1.96
CA LEU A 17 -23.66 17.66 2.97
C LEU A 17 -22.89 16.53 3.68
N LEU A 18 -23.28 15.27 3.51
CA LEU A 18 -22.50 14.09 3.88
C LEU A 18 -21.43 13.76 2.82
N GLY A 19 -20.75 14.80 2.32
CA GLY A 19 -19.49 14.61 1.61
C GLY A 19 -18.51 13.98 2.59
N THR A 20 -18.37 12.66 2.57
CA THR A 20 -17.26 11.97 3.21
C THR A 20 -16.01 12.51 2.56
N VAL A 21 -15.31 13.42 3.23
CA VAL A 21 -13.96 13.79 2.84
C VAL A 21 -13.12 12.55 3.13
N LEU A 22 -12.93 11.74 2.08
CA LEU A 22 -11.97 10.63 2.10
C LEU A 22 -10.60 11.30 2.01
N ALA A 23 -9.82 11.10 3.06
CA ALA A 23 -8.56 11.76 3.25
C ALA A 23 -7.49 10.72 3.55
N ASP A 24 -6.60 10.50 2.60
CA ASP A 24 -6.23 9.13 2.31
C ASP A 24 -4.77 8.80 2.69
N THR A 25 -4.47 7.52 2.96
CA THR A 25 -3.10 6.97 2.96
C THR A 25 -2.95 6.07 1.74
N TYR A 26 -1.99 6.34 0.87
CA TYR A 26 -1.77 5.53 -0.33
C TYR A 26 -0.37 4.96 -0.34
N MET A 27 -0.28 3.63 -0.36
CA MET A 27 1.01 2.98 -0.44
C MET A 27 1.51 2.96 -1.88
N MET A 28 2.68 3.55 -2.10
CA MET A 28 3.29 3.73 -3.41
C MET A 28 4.24 2.61 -3.77
N PHE A 29 4.97 2.08 -2.79
CA PHE A 29 5.82 0.90 -2.96
C PHE A 29 5.97 0.11 -1.65
N PRO A 30 5.89 -1.24 -1.65
CA PRO A 30 5.27 -2.07 -2.69
C PRO A 30 3.87 -1.53 -3.09
N PRO A 31 3.37 -1.81 -4.29
CA PRO A 31 2.16 -1.16 -4.79
C PRO A 31 0.95 -1.44 -3.90
N GLY A 32 0.37 -0.39 -3.32
CA GLY A 32 -0.89 -0.42 -2.59
C GLY A 32 -2.08 -0.67 -3.51
N SER A 33 -2.91 -1.64 -3.17
CA SER A 33 -4.05 -2.07 -3.97
C SER A 33 -5.26 -1.16 -3.79
N ASN A 34 -5.48 -0.57 -2.60
CA ASN A 34 -6.72 0.14 -2.27
C ASN A 34 -8.00 -0.65 -2.64
N ASN A 35 -8.05 -1.94 -2.29
CA ASN A 35 -9.09 -2.90 -2.68
C ASN A 35 -9.21 -3.19 -4.18
N ARG A 36 -8.33 -2.65 -5.02
CA ARG A 36 -8.40 -2.88 -6.46
C ARG A 36 -7.99 -4.28 -6.84
N CYS A 37 -8.55 -4.74 -7.94
CA CYS A 37 -8.21 -5.98 -8.57
C CYS A 37 -7.82 -5.74 -10.04
N ASP A 38 -8.45 -6.42 -11.00
CA ASP A 38 -8.21 -6.32 -12.44
C ASP A 38 -9.17 -5.39 -13.18
N GLU A 39 -9.83 -4.48 -12.47
CA GLU A 39 -10.67 -3.48 -13.12
C GLU A 39 -9.87 -2.46 -13.94
N ARG A 40 -10.35 -2.21 -15.17
CA ARG A 40 -9.76 -1.23 -16.10
C ARG A 40 -10.17 0.22 -15.82
N SER A 41 -11.07 0.48 -14.88
CA SER A 41 -11.46 1.86 -14.54
C SER A 41 -10.43 2.52 -13.65
N ASN A 42 -10.23 3.83 -13.72
CA ASN A 42 -9.41 4.53 -12.71
C ASN A 42 -9.98 4.47 -11.29
N ASN A 43 -11.26 4.17 -11.07
CA ASN A 43 -11.83 3.96 -9.74
C ASN A 43 -11.90 2.46 -9.40
N ARG A 44 -11.71 2.11 -8.11
CA ARG A 44 -11.99 0.76 -7.61
C ARG A 44 -13.49 0.43 -7.72
N ASN A 45 -13.81 -0.83 -7.99
CA ASN A 45 -15.21 -1.27 -8.15
C ASN A 45 -15.89 -1.66 -6.83
N ASN A 46 -15.13 -2.19 -5.86
CA ASN A 46 -15.66 -2.59 -4.55
C ASN A 46 -14.75 -2.14 -3.42
N ALA A 47 -15.23 -1.19 -2.61
CA ALA A 47 -14.50 -0.68 -1.44
C ALA A 47 -14.42 -1.66 -0.26
N ASN A 48 -15.18 -2.75 -0.29
CA ASN A 48 -15.31 -3.70 0.81
C ASN A 48 -14.55 -5.02 0.55
N ARG A 49 -13.74 -5.08 -0.52
CA ARG A 49 -13.18 -6.33 -1.05
C ARG A 49 -12.19 -7.01 -0.08
N LEU A 50 -11.16 -6.31 0.36
CA LEU A 50 -10.08 -6.86 1.17
C LEU A 50 -10.02 -6.24 2.56
N PHE A 51 -10.19 -4.92 2.66
CA PHE A 51 -10.03 -4.16 3.91
C PHE A 51 -10.72 -2.81 3.83
N ASP A 52 -10.92 -2.16 4.97
CA ASP A 52 -11.49 -0.83 5.05
C ASP A 52 -10.39 0.20 4.77
N SER A 53 -10.25 0.60 3.51
CA SER A 53 -9.18 1.54 3.16
C SER A 53 -9.45 2.95 3.65
N GLN A 54 -10.74 3.33 3.76
CA GLN A 54 -11.20 4.71 3.95
C GLN A 54 -10.63 5.71 2.92
N ASN A 55 -10.02 5.20 1.84
CA ASN A 55 -9.36 6.00 0.82
C ASN A 55 -10.31 6.35 -0.33
N ASN A 56 -9.99 7.37 -1.13
CA ASN A 56 -10.68 7.66 -2.40
C ASN A 56 -10.61 6.47 -3.37
N ALA A 57 -11.68 6.24 -4.12
CA ALA A 57 -11.76 5.15 -5.09
C ALA A 57 -10.74 5.25 -6.23
N ALA A 58 -10.28 6.47 -6.56
CA ALA A 58 -9.33 6.71 -7.66
C ALA A 58 -7.88 6.31 -7.33
N GLY A 59 -7.54 6.13 -6.05
CA GLY A 59 -6.19 5.74 -5.65
C GLY A 59 -5.95 4.22 -5.70
N GLY A 60 -4.72 3.82 -5.40
CA GLY A 60 -4.23 2.45 -5.50
C GLY A 60 -3.87 2.02 -6.93
N TYR A 61 -3.10 0.94 -7.01
CA TYR A 61 -2.66 0.31 -8.25
C TYR A 61 -3.54 -0.87 -8.58
N GLN A 62 -3.62 -1.24 -9.85
CA GLN A 62 -4.21 -2.52 -10.24
C GLN A 62 -3.21 -3.64 -10.00
N VAL A 63 -3.77 -4.82 -9.82
CA VAL A 63 -3.04 -6.06 -9.58
C VAL A 63 -2.15 -6.39 -10.77
N CYS A 64 -1.05 -7.06 -10.45
CA CYS A 64 -0.15 -7.59 -11.45
C CYS A 64 -0.36 -9.10 -11.60
N ASP A 65 0.13 -9.66 -12.70
CA ASP A 65 -0.01 -11.06 -12.99
C ASP A 65 0.98 -11.97 -12.25
N ARG A 66 1.97 -11.39 -11.58
CA ARG A 66 2.95 -12.09 -10.74
C ARG A 66 3.17 -11.35 -9.43
N GLU A 67 3.74 -12.04 -8.45
CA GLU A 67 4.08 -11.48 -7.15
C GLU A 67 5.49 -10.89 -7.19
N TYR A 68 5.70 -9.72 -6.57
CA TYR A 68 7.06 -9.21 -6.33
C TYR A 68 7.86 -10.26 -5.55
N ARG A 69 9.12 -10.49 -5.91
CA ARG A 69 10.02 -11.39 -5.18
C ARG A 69 11.16 -10.61 -4.58
N PHE A 70 11.26 -10.56 -3.26
CA PHE A 70 12.39 -9.94 -2.55
C PHE A 70 13.24 -11.03 -1.90
N TYR A 71 14.55 -10.81 -1.82
CA TYR A 71 15.43 -11.72 -1.09
C TYR A 71 15.56 -11.30 0.37
N GLU A 72 15.73 -12.27 1.26
CA GLU A 72 16.14 -12.01 2.64
C GLU A 72 17.43 -11.19 2.69
N ASP A 73 17.60 -10.42 3.77
CA ASP A 73 18.78 -9.60 4.04
C ASP A 73 18.96 -8.50 2.98
N THR A 74 17.88 -8.07 2.33
CA THR A 74 17.84 -6.91 1.41
C THR A 74 16.98 -5.80 1.98
N GLU A 75 17.18 -4.58 1.47
CA GLU A 75 16.43 -3.40 1.89
C GLU A 75 15.37 -3.03 0.85
N ILE A 76 14.16 -2.73 1.31
CA ILE A 76 13.10 -2.14 0.51
C ILE A 76 12.62 -0.83 1.13
N ASN A 77 12.36 0.18 0.30
CA ASN A 77 11.74 1.42 0.75
C ASN A 77 10.22 1.21 0.74
N ILE A 78 9.59 1.09 1.90
CA ILE A 78 8.14 1.15 1.96
C ILE A 78 7.77 2.62 1.82
N GLU A 79 7.01 2.98 0.79
CA GLU A 79 6.73 4.37 0.41
C GLU A 79 5.24 4.65 0.39
N TRP A 80 4.84 5.86 0.78
CA TRP A 80 3.43 6.24 0.81
C TRP A 80 3.19 7.75 0.67
N THR A 81 1.94 8.11 0.44
CA THR A 81 1.43 9.48 0.56
C THR A 81 0.36 9.52 1.64
N THR A 82 0.30 10.60 2.40
CA THR A 82 -0.76 10.85 3.38
C THR A 82 -1.36 12.22 3.15
N GLN A 83 -2.69 12.32 3.11
CA GLN A 83 -3.37 13.58 2.86
C GLN A 83 -3.27 14.58 4.04
N HIS A 84 -3.26 14.10 5.29
CA HIS A 84 -3.25 14.95 6.50
C HIS A 84 -1.85 15.23 7.06
N GLY A 85 -0.82 15.10 6.21
CA GLY A 85 0.56 15.36 6.60
C GLY A 85 1.08 14.43 7.71
N CYS A 86 2.35 14.54 8.04
CA CYS A 86 2.92 13.84 9.20
C CYS A 86 4.28 14.44 9.53
N GLY A 87 4.86 14.03 10.67
CA GLY A 87 6.27 14.35 10.97
C GLY A 87 6.52 15.72 11.58
N ASN A 88 5.48 16.42 12.06
CA ASN A 88 5.60 17.72 12.73
C ASN A 88 6.38 17.67 14.07
N GLY A 89 6.71 16.49 14.61
CA GLY A 89 7.47 16.36 15.85
C GLY A 89 6.66 16.67 17.11
N ALA A 90 7.13 16.17 18.26
CA ALA A 90 6.47 16.43 19.55
C ALA A 90 6.53 17.91 19.97
N SER A 91 7.55 18.65 19.55
CA SER A 91 7.74 20.07 19.88
C SER A 91 6.70 20.99 19.24
N ASN A 92 6.24 20.68 18.02
CA ASN A 92 5.24 21.50 17.33
C ASN A 92 3.82 21.26 17.88
N LYS A 93 3.62 20.21 18.69
CA LYS A 93 2.35 19.87 19.34
C LYS A 93 1.92 20.91 20.40
N ALA A 94 2.89 21.63 20.97
CA ALA A 94 2.67 22.68 21.97
C ALA A 94 2.75 24.10 21.38
N ASP A 95 3.08 24.22 20.09
CA ASP A 95 3.19 25.51 19.42
C ASP A 95 1.83 25.91 18.80
N ASN A 96 1.07 26.70 19.55
CA ASN A 96 -0.22 27.23 19.12
C ASN A 96 -0.13 28.21 17.92
N SER A 97 1.07 28.50 17.41
CA SER A 97 1.28 29.25 16.18
C SER A 97 1.37 28.37 14.91
N VAL A 98 1.45 27.04 15.07
CA VAL A 98 1.48 26.08 13.96
C VAL A 98 0.06 25.50 13.76
N PRO A 99 -0.63 25.83 12.65
CA PRO A 99 -1.99 25.34 12.40
C PRO A 99 -2.06 23.82 12.15
N GLU A 100 -0.92 23.18 11.84
CA GLU A 100 -0.82 21.74 11.57
C GLU A 100 -0.58 20.92 12.86
N SER A 101 -1.58 20.87 13.73
CA SER A 101 -1.51 20.13 15.02
C SER A 101 -1.90 18.65 14.93
N VAL A 102 -1.91 18.06 13.73
CA VAL A 102 -2.31 16.67 13.53
C VAL A 102 -1.26 15.73 14.15
N GLY A 103 -1.67 14.97 15.16
CA GLY A 103 -0.88 13.84 15.66
C GLY A 103 -1.06 12.66 14.71
N CYS A 104 0.04 12.09 14.21
CA CYS A 104 0.01 10.97 13.28
C CYS A 104 0.78 9.76 13.80
N GLN A 105 0.25 8.58 13.48
CA GLN A 105 0.90 7.28 13.68
C GLN A 105 0.69 6.43 12.43
N GLN A 106 1.76 6.14 11.72
CA GLN A 106 1.79 5.13 10.67
C GLN A 106 2.24 3.80 11.28
N THR A 107 1.40 2.78 11.17
CA THR A 107 1.70 1.42 11.64
C THR A 107 1.93 0.55 10.43
N ILE A 108 3.14 0.04 10.27
CA ILE A 108 3.54 -0.85 9.18
C ILE A 108 3.55 -2.27 9.72
N GLN A 109 2.76 -3.14 9.10
CA GLN A 109 2.59 -4.52 9.53
C GLN A 109 2.70 -5.48 8.35
N ILE A 110 3.14 -6.69 8.64
CA ILE A 110 3.24 -7.77 7.67
C ILE A 110 2.48 -9.00 8.16
N GLY A 111 1.74 -9.60 7.24
CA GLY A 111 1.02 -10.84 7.46
C GLY A 111 1.42 -11.84 6.39
N CYS A 112 1.79 -13.04 6.79
CA CYS A 112 2.25 -14.07 5.86
C CYS A 112 1.31 -15.25 5.86
N GLU A 113 1.28 -16.01 4.76
CA GLU A 113 0.34 -17.12 4.62
C GLU A 113 0.49 -18.14 5.76
N ASP A 114 1.72 -18.45 6.17
CA ASP A 114 2.01 -19.36 7.29
C ASP A 114 1.52 -18.83 8.64
N THR A 115 1.64 -17.52 8.90
CA THR A 115 1.15 -16.92 10.15
C THR A 115 -0.36 -16.84 10.14
N PHE A 116 -0.96 -16.49 9.00
CA PHE A 116 -2.40 -16.46 8.82
C PHE A 116 -3.03 -17.85 8.96
N ARG A 117 -2.40 -18.91 8.45
CA ARG A 117 -2.86 -20.29 8.66
C ARG A 117 -3.00 -20.65 10.14
N LYS A 118 -2.11 -20.17 11.01
CA LYS A 118 -2.21 -20.42 12.48
C LYS A 118 -3.47 -19.81 13.10
N TYR A 119 -4.02 -18.76 12.49
CA TYR A 119 -5.22 -18.06 12.96
C TYR A 119 -6.50 -18.47 12.20
N ALA A 120 -6.39 -19.38 11.22
CA ALA A 120 -7.50 -19.82 10.40
C ALA A 120 -8.41 -20.86 11.07
N GLY A 121 -8.04 -21.37 12.25
CA GLY A 121 -8.83 -22.36 12.98
C GLY A 121 -9.09 -23.61 12.12
N PRO A 122 -10.34 -24.09 12.01
CA PRO A 122 -10.69 -25.27 11.20
C PRO A 122 -10.35 -25.14 9.70
N GLN A 123 -10.07 -23.93 9.20
CA GLN A 123 -9.69 -23.68 7.80
C GLN A 123 -8.17 -23.61 7.59
N ALA A 124 -7.34 -23.95 8.58
CA ALA A 124 -5.87 -23.84 8.47
C ALA A 124 -5.27 -24.52 7.23
N ASP A 125 -5.72 -25.73 6.88
CA ASP A 125 -5.18 -26.48 5.75
C ASP A 125 -5.62 -25.92 4.39
N SER A 126 -6.81 -25.34 4.34
CA SER A 126 -7.42 -24.81 3.11
C SER A 126 -7.17 -23.31 2.90
N TYR A 127 -6.74 -22.59 3.94
CA TYR A 127 -6.47 -21.17 3.87
C TYR A 127 -5.34 -20.85 2.90
N ARG A 128 -5.55 -19.88 2.03
CA ARG A 128 -4.56 -19.35 1.09
C ARG A 128 -4.65 -17.83 1.09
N LEU A 129 -3.50 -17.18 1.15
CA LEU A 129 -3.38 -15.73 0.99
C LEU A 129 -3.54 -15.42 -0.50
N THR A 130 -4.51 -14.56 -0.84
CA THR A 130 -4.82 -14.25 -2.25
C THR A 130 -5.39 -12.84 -2.40
N ASP A 131 -5.01 -12.16 -3.49
CA ASP A 131 -5.62 -10.91 -3.93
C ASP A 131 -6.82 -11.12 -4.85
N GLY A 132 -7.31 -12.35 -5.03
CA GLY A 132 -8.50 -12.66 -5.84
C GLY A 132 -8.23 -13.02 -7.31
N ILE A 133 -6.97 -12.99 -7.75
CA ILE A 133 -6.56 -13.33 -9.13
C ILE A 133 -5.67 -14.56 -9.22
N SER A 134 -5.09 -14.98 -8.10
CA SER A 134 -3.99 -15.96 -8.04
C SER A 134 -4.39 -17.41 -8.39
N LEU A 135 -5.52 -17.65 -9.07
CA LEU A 135 -6.09 -18.99 -9.27
C LEU A 135 -6.68 -19.23 -10.67
N GLY A 136 -6.50 -18.33 -11.62
CA GLY A 136 -7.11 -18.51 -12.93
C GLY A 136 -7.45 -17.19 -13.60
N ARG A 137 -6.51 -16.60 -14.34
CA ARG A 137 -6.87 -15.68 -15.41
C ARG A 137 -7.42 -16.52 -16.56
N GLY A 138 -8.67 -16.29 -16.95
CA GLY A 138 -9.22 -16.85 -18.20
C GLY A 138 -8.25 -16.57 -19.34
N CYS A 139 -7.93 -17.59 -20.14
CA CYS A 139 -6.85 -17.63 -21.13
C CYS A 139 -5.40 -17.60 -20.62
N ALA A 140 -5.05 -16.84 -19.59
CA ALA A 140 -3.65 -16.75 -19.18
C ALA A 140 -3.14 -18.02 -18.47
N ASP A 141 -4.02 -18.68 -17.71
CA ASP A 141 -3.68 -19.91 -16.98
C ASP A 141 -4.17 -21.16 -17.74
N ARG A 142 -4.93 -20.96 -18.83
CA ARG A 142 -5.44 -22.02 -19.71
C ARG A 142 -5.42 -21.58 -21.18
N PRO A 143 -4.23 -21.53 -21.79
CA PRO A 143 -4.06 -21.07 -23.18
C PRO A 143 -4.86 -21.88 -24.20
N SER A 144 -5.12 -23.16 -23.89
CA SER A 144 -5.89 -24.09 -24.72
C SER A 144 -7.40 -23.82 -24.76
N GLU A 145 -7.91 -23.01 -23.83
CA GLU A 145 -9.35 -22.69 -23.69
C GLU A 145 -9.70 -21.33 -24.31
N CYS A 146 -8.76 -20.70 -25.03
CA CYS A 146 -9.00 -19.42 -25.70
C CYS A 146 -9.77 -19.60 -27.02
N PRO A 147 -10.84 -18.82 -27.25
CA PRO A 147 -11.48 -18.76 -28.56
C PRO A 147 -10.45 -18.37 -29.63
N ASP A 148 -10.40 -19.16 -30.70
CA ASP A 148 -9.73 -18.89 -31.99
C ASP A 148 -8.19 -18.85 -32.06
N GLY A 149 -7.44 -19.41 -31.11
CA GLY A 149 -5.96 -19.44 -31.22
C GLY A 149 -5.34 -18.05 -31.33
N ASN A 150 -6.06 -17.01 -30.87
CA ASN A 150 -5.75 -15.61 -31.06
C ASN A 150 -4.70 -15.12 -30.05
N MET A 151 -3.51 -15.70 -30.09
CA MET A 151 -2.32 -15.25 -29.35
C MET A 151 -1.94 -13.79 -29.68
N ASP A 152 -2.47 -13.25 -30.78
CA ASP A 152 -2.28 -11.88 -31.26
C ASP A 152 -3.17 -10.85 -30.54
N ASN A 153 -4.23 -11.27 -29.83
CA ASN A 153 -5.13 -10.36 -29.09
C ASN A 153 -5.42 -10.77 -27.64
N ALA A 154 -4.48 -11.49 -27.01
CA ALA A 154 -4.57 -11.92 -25.61
C ALA A 154 -4.91 -10.77 -24.64
N TYR A 155 -4.54 -9.53 -24.99
CA TYR A 155 -4.84 -8.34 -24.21
C TYR A 155 -6.32 -7.99 -24.06
N LYS A 156 -7.22 -8.49 -24.91
CA LYS A 156 -8.68 -8.22 -24.81
C LYS A 156 -9.42 -9.10 -23.81
N ILE A 157 -8.79 -10.16 -23.32
CA ILE A 157 -9.40 -11.17 -22.44
C ILE A 157 -9.23 -10.80 -20.95
N PHE A 158 -8.42 -9.77 -20.68
CA PHE A 158 -8.07 -9.33 -19.34
C PHE A 158 -9.07 -8.31 -18.76
N GLY A 159 -9.74 -8.66 -17.67
CA GLY A 159 -10.56 -7.76 -16.84
C GLY A 159 -11.88 -8.40 -16.41
N ASN A 160 -12.29 -8.17 -15.16
CA ASN A 160 -13.44 -8.78 -14.47
C ASN A 160 -13.26 -10.25 -14.07
N SER A 161 -12.05 -10.70 -13.75
CA SER A 161 -11.84 -12.02 -13.12
C SER A 161 -12.15 -12.00 -11.61
N CYS A 162 -12.04 -10.83 -10.98
CA CYS A 162 -12.35 -10.67 -9.58
C CYS A 162 -13.84 -10.63 -9.27
N THR A 163 -14.26 -11.40 -8.27
CA THR A 163 -15.60 -11.33 -7.73
C THR A 163 -15.78 -10.05 -6.91
N GLN A 164 -16.85 -9.30 -7.17
CA GLN A 164 -17.19 -8.08 -6.45
C GLN A 164 -18.16 -8.34 -5.28
N THR A 165 -18.68 -9.57 -5.15
CA THR A 165 -19.60 -9.96 -4.07
C THR A 165 -18.90 -10.75 -2.98
N HIS A 166 -19.07 -10.33 -1.72
CA HIS A 166 -18.50 -11.03 -0.56
C HIS A 166 -18.96 -12.50 -0.51
N PRO A 167 -18.06 -13.46 -0.22
CA PRO A 167 -18.48 -14.83 0.03
C PRO A 167 -19.28 -14.87 1.34
N THR A 168 -20.40 -15.58 1.30
CA THR A 168 -21.07 -16.02 2.52
C THR A 168 -20.38 -17.27 2.99
N THR A 169 -20.11 -17.37 4.29
CA THR A 169 -19.28 -18.44 4.82
C THR A 169 -19.84 -18.93 6.15
N GLY A 170 -19.69 -20.25 6.40
CA GLY A 170 -20.32 -20.89 7.56
C GLY A 170 -19.82 -20.38 8.91
N LEU A 171 -18.54 -19.99 9.03
CA LEU A 171 -18.03 -19.51 10.33
C LEU A 171 -18.60 -18.14 10.67
N THR A 172 -18.61 -17.20 9.71
CA THR A 172 -19.22 -15.88 9.97
C THR A 172 -20.71 -15.98 10.25
N GLU A 173 -21.42 -16.87 9.58
CA GLU A 173 -22.84 -17.08 9.82
C GLU A 173 -23.13 -17.53 11.26
N VAL A 174 -22.43 -18.56 11.75
CA VAL A 174 -22.56 -19.02 13.13
C VAL A 174 -22.22 -17.90 14.13
N ALA A 175 -21.19 -17.09 13.84
CA ALA A 175 -20.82 -15.96 14.69
C ALA A 175 -21.93 -14.91 14.80
N TYR A 176 -22.54 -14.51 13.69
CA TYR A 176 -23.68 -13.60 13.66
C TYR A 176 -24.91 -14.17 14.39
N ARG A 177 -25.25 -15.44 14.16
CA ARG A 177 -26.35 -16.14 14.87
C ARG A 177 -26.09 -16.17 16.38
N SER A 178 -24.86 -16.41 16.79
CA SER A 178 -24.43 -16.38 18.20
C SER A 178 -24.60 -15.00 18.84
N ARG A 179 -24.69 -13.93 18.05
CA ARG A 179 -25.03 -12.56 18.50
C ARG A 179 -26.52 -12.22 18.33
N GLY A 180 -27.37 -13.23 18.11
CA GLY A 180 -28.81 -13.06 17.91
C GLY A 180 -29.18 -12.31 16.62
N GLN A 181 -28.27 -12.25 15.63
CA GLN A 181 -28.56 -11.64 14.36
C GLN A 181 -29.25 -12.65 13.44
N ASN A 182 -30.44 -12.28 12.94
CA ASN A 182 -31.10 -13.03 11.89
C ASN A 182 -30.40 -12.75 10.57
N ILE A 183 -29.52 -13.66 10.18
CA ILE A 183 -29.13 -13.81 8.78
C ILE A 183 -30.09 -14.84 8.21
N ASP A 184 -30.77 -14.54 7.11
CA ASP A 184 -31.69 -15.48 6.45
C ASP A 184 -30.98 -16.80 6.13
N GLN A 185 -31.17 -17.80 7.00
CA GLN A 185 -30.49 -19.09 7.00
C GLN A 185 -30.79 -19.91 5.74
N GLY A 186 -31.91 -19.64 5.06
CA GLY A 186 -32.32 -20.31 3.83
C GLY A 186 -31.54 -19.88 2.57
N ASN A 187 -30.87 -18.72 2.59
CA ASN A 187 -30.20 -18.13 1.41
C ASN A 187 -28.66 -18.10 1.49
N HIS A 188 -28.10 -18.59 2.61
CA HIS A 188 -26.70 -18.33 3.02
C HIS A 188 -25.84 -19.60 3.19
N CYS A 189 -26.31 -20.73 2.65
CA CYS A 189 -25.64 -22.02 2.44
C CYS A 189 -25.96 -23.10 3.48
N PRO A 190 -27.09 -23.81 3.29
CA PRO A 190 -27.40 -24.95 4.13
C PRO A 190 -26.39 -26.06 3.83
N ASN A 191 -25.64 -26.48 4.85
CA ASN A 191 -24.71 -27.64 4.87
C ASN A 191 -23.22 -27.39 4.54
N GLY A 192 -22.70 -26.17 4.74
CA GLY A 192 -21.29 -25.87 4.46
C GLY A 192 -21.05 -25.64 2.97
N PHE A 193 -19.79 -25.56 2.53
CA PHE A 193 -19.42 -25.32 1.12
C PHE A 193 -20.10 -26.35 0.21
N SER A 194 -21.28 -26.03 -0.34
CA SER A 194 -21.91 -26.89 -1.32
C SER A 194 -21.15 -26.69 -2.63
N ASN A 195 -20.29 -27.67 -2.91
CA ASN A 195 -19.80 -27.91 -4.26
C ASN A 195 -20.99 -28.45 -5.08
N SER A 196 -22.01 -27.65 -5.35
CA SER A 196 -23.03 -28.10 -6.30
C SER A 196 -22.32 -28.42 -7.61
N GLU A 197 -22.68 -29.56 -8.21
CA GLU A 197 -22.08 -30.02 -9.46
C GLU A 197 -22.23 -28.94 -10.54
N GLU A 198 -23.34 -28.20 -10.48
CA GLU A 198 -23.60 -26.97 -11.26
C GLU A 198 -22.52 -25.90 -11.08
N CYS A 199 -22.05 -25.61 -9.86
CA CYS A 199 -20.97 -24.65 -9.63
C CYS A 199 -19.58 -25.13 -10.10
N ASN A 200 -19.39 -26.45 -10.25
CA ASN A 200 -18.17 -27.04 -10.83
C ASN A 200 -18.22 -27.10 -12.37
N ASN A 201 -19.43 -27.32 -12.92
CA ASN A 201 -19.72 -27.46 -14.35
C ASN A 201 -20.16 -26.16 -15.03
N LEU A 202 -20.25 -25.04 -14.30
CA LEU A 202 -20.40 -23.72 -14.89
C LEU A 202 -19.25 -23.53 -15.89
N ASP A 203 -19.61 -23.59 -17.16
CA ASP A 203 -18.70 -23.43 -18.28
C ASP A 203 -18.27 -21.96 -18.37
N LEU A 204 -17.13 -21.67 -17.75
CA LEU A 204 -16.49 -20.35 -17.75
C LEU A 204 -15.98 -19.97 -19.15
N SER A 205 -16.00 -20.87 -20.15
CA SER A 205 -15.60 -20.54 -21.52
C SER A 205 -16.57 -19.58 -22.21
N ASN A 206 -17.84 -19.54 -21.78
CA ASN A 206 -18.87 -18.65 -22.32
C ASN A 206 -19.15 -17.41 -21.45
N SER A 207 -18.52 -17.29 -20.28
CA SER A 207 -18.71 -16.15 -19.38
C SER A 207 -17.37 -15.64 -18.85
N MET A 208 -16.98 -14.45 -19.33
CA MET A 208 -15.77 -13.75 -18.95
C MET A 208 -15.69 -13.52 -17.42
N GLY A 209 -15.00 -14.44 -16.73
CA GLY A 209 -14.23 -14.17 -15.51
C GLY A 209 -14.94 -13.94 -14.18
N THR A 210 -16.22 -13.58 -14.06
CA THR A 210 -16.78 -13.24 -12.72
C THR A 210 -17.52 -14.40 -12.03
N PHE A 211 -17.17 -14.71 -10.78
CA PHE A 211 -18.01 -15.50 -9.85
C PHE A 211 -19.06 -14.60 -9.13
N ASN A 212 -19.64 -13.65 -9.86
CA ASN A 212 -20.69 -12.74 -9.35
C ASN A 212 -22.09 -13.36 -9.29
N SER A 213 -22.21 -14.65 -9.60
CA SER A 213 -23.49 -15.36 -9.52
C SER A 213 -24.00 -15.48 -8.08
N ASN A 214 -25.31 -15.29 -7.92
CA ASN A 214 -26.03 -15.59 -6.68
C ASN A 214 -26.15 -17.10 -6.42
N THR A 215 -25.91 -17.95 -7.43
CA THR A 215 -26.02 -19.41 -7.34
C THR A 215 -24.82 -20.05 -6.62
N CYS A 216 -23.62 -19.47 -6.74
CA CYS A 216 -22.37 -20.03 -6.18
C CYS A 216 -21.83 -19.26 -4.96
N ARG A 217 -22.73 -18.79 -4.09
CA ARG A 217 -22.41 -17.93 -2.92
C ARG A 217 -21.40 -18.53 -1.93
N CYS A 218 -21.36 -19.85 -1.81
CA CYS A 218 -20.43 -20.57 -0.93
C CYS A 218 -19.53 -21.57 -1.69
N SER A 219 -19.21 -21.29 -2.96
CA SER A 219 -18.18 -22.05 -3.64
C SER A 219 -16.81 -21.67 -3.10
N THR A 220 -15.95 -22.66 -2.88
CA THR A 220 -14.52 -22.41 -2.59
C THR A 220 -13.86 -21.57 -3.70
N ARG A 221 -14.33 -21.67 -4.96
CA ARG A 221 -13.88 -20.83 -6.08
C ARG A 221 -14.28 -19.34 -5.92
N LYS A 222 -15.36 -19.03 -5.19
CA LYS A 222 -15.77 -17.64 -4.91
C LYS A 222 -14.91 -16.99 -3.84
N GLN A 223 -14.56 -17.70 -2.79
CA GLN A 223 -13.58 -17.22 -1.79
C GLN A 223 -12.23 -16.90 -2.44
N LYS A 224 -11.85 -17.75 -3.38
CA LYS A 224 -10.61 -17.66 -4.16
C LYS A 224 -10.55 -16.45 -5.11
N THR A 225 -11.67 -16.00 -5.69
CA THR A 225 -11.73 -14.86 -6.62
C THR A 225 -12.12 -13.53 -5.98
N PHE A 226 -12.64 -13.55 -4.74
CA PHE A 226 -12.97 -12.34 -3.99
C PHE A 226 -11.71 -11.67 -3.40
N GLY A 227 -10.70 -12.48 -3.04
CA GLY A 227 -9.51 -12.03 -2.31
C GLY A 227 -9.66 -12.28 -0.81
N VAL A 228 -8.59 -12.79 -0.19
CA VAL A 228 -8.55 -13.18 1.22
C VAL A 228 -7.17 -12.83 1.76
N HIS A 229 -7.11 -11.78 2.58
CA HIS A 229 -5.93 -11.43 3.37
C HIS A 229 -6.02 -12.07 4.74
N GLU A 230 -6.94 -11.67 5.60
CA GLU A 230 -7.13 -12.32 6.90
C GLU A 230 -7.95 -13.61 6.79
N PRO A 231 -7.66 -14.62 7.64
CA PRO A 231 -8.53 -15.77 7.78
C PRO A 231 -9.92 -15.39 8.30
N GLU A 232 -10.94 -16.08 7.81
CA GLU A 232 -12.33 -15.88 8.22
C GLU A 232 -12.52 -15.99 9.74
N MET A 233 -11.84 -16.95 10.38
CA MET A 233 -11.90 -17.17 11.83
C MET A 233 -11.51 -15.92 12.63
N VAL A 234 -10.58 -15.08 12.13
CA VAL A 234 -10.20 -13.84 12.79
C VAL A 234 -11.38 -12.87 12.84
N TYR A 235 -12.13 -12.77 11.74
CA TYR A 235 -13.34 -11.95 11.66
C TYR A 235 -14.50 -12.55 12.49
N ALA A 236 -14.69 -13.87 12.47
CA ALA A 236 -15.69 -14.54 13.28
C ALA A 236 -15.48 -14.28 14.78
N LYS A 237 -14.23 -14.41 15.25
CA LYS A 237 -13.85 -14.01 16.63
C LYS A 237 -14.16 -12.54 16.90
N CYS A 238 -13.89 -11.64 15.95
CA CYS A 238 -14.18 -10.21 16.08
C CYS A 238 -15.69 -9.91 16.22
N ILE A 239 -16.57 -10.63 15.50
CA ILE A 239 -18.03 -10.53 15.66
C ILE A 239 -18.45 -10.99 17.06
N CYS A 240 -17.90 -12.12 17.50
CA CYS A 240 -18.29 -12.75 18.76
C CYS A 240 -17.81 -11.99 19.98
N ARG A 241 -16.62 -11.40 19.89
CA ARG A 241 -16.00 -10.60 20.93
C ARG A 241 -16.78 -9.34 21.23
N ASP A 242 -17.08 -9.10 22.50
CA ASP A 242 -17.63 -7.81 22.89
C ASP A 242 -16.66 -6.70 22.50
N ARG A 243 -17.17 -5.54 22.10
CA ARG A 243 -16.27 -4.40 21.87
C ARG A 243 -15.64 -3.97 23.19
N ASN A 244 -14.44 -3.40 23.12
CA ASN A 244 -13.86 -2.75 24.28
C ASN A 244 -14.63 -1.45 24.58
N LEU A 245 -15.34 -1.45 25.70
CA LEU A 245 -16.14 -0.31 26.16
C LEU A 245 -15.29 0.81 26.76
N GLY A 246 -13.99 0.59 26.96
CA GLY A 246 -13.03 1.61 27.37
C GLY A 246 -12.59 2.54 26.24
N LEU A 247 -13.00 2.30 24.99
CA LEU A 247 -12.60 3.10 23.84
C LEU A 247 -13.47 4.35 23.69
N PHE A 248 -12.85 5.43 23.20
CA PHE A 248 -13.55 6.67 22.85
C PHE A 248 -14.50 6.47 21.65
N VAL A 249 -15.74 6.95 21.78
CA VAL A 249 -16.80 6.90 20.76
C VAL A 249 -17.45 8.24 20.45
N ALA A 250 -16.92 9.33 21.01
CA ALA A 250 -17.51 10.66 20.95
C ALA A 250 -18.99 10.65 21.41
N ASP A 251 -19.93 10.99 20.52
CA ASP A 251 -21.37 11.10 20.76
C ASP A 251 -22.20 9.99 20.09
N ARG A 252 -21.54 8.97 19.51
CA ARG A 252 -22.20 7.97 18.65
C ARG A 252 -22.77 6.75 19.38
N GLY A 253 -22.65 6.73 20.71
CA GLY A 253 -23.09 5.62 21.56
C GLY A 253 -22.27 4.33 21.37
N SER A 254 -22.44 3.39 22.29
CA SER A 254 -21.71 2.11 22.33
C SER A 254 -22.64 0.94 22.06
N SER A 255 -23.00 0.69 20.79
CA SER A 255 -23.69 -0.56 20.44
C SER A 255 -22.71 -1.72 20.45
N ASN A 256 -23.07 -2.79 21.16
CA ASN A 256 -22.30 -4.04 21.16
C ASN A 256 -22.92 -5.10 20.24
N VAL A 257 -23.95 -4.81 19.43
CA VAL A 257 -24.72 -5.85 18.70
C VAL A 257 -23.87 -6.74 17.78
N LEU A 258 -22.81 -6.20 17.18
CA LEU A 258 -21.84 -6.94 16.34
C LEU A 258 -20.42 -6.97 16.93
N GLY A 259 -20.31 -6.77 18.25
CA GLY A 259 -19.04 -6.90 18.94
C GLY A 259 -17.98 -5.91 18.46
N ALA A 260 -16.72 -6.37 18.44
CA ALA A 260 -15.54 -5.61 18.03
C ALA A 260 -15.50 -5.24 16.53
N THR A 261 -16.50 -5.64 15.73
CA THR A 261 -16.66 -5.13 14.36
C THR A 261 -17.24 -3.72 14.31
N ARG A 262 -17.83 -3.23 15.42
CA ARG A 262 -18.40 -1.88 15.51
C ARG A 262 -17.46 -0.93 16.25
N THR A 263 -16.89 0.01 15.51
CA THR A 263 -16.09 1.11 16.05
C THR A 263 -16.80 2.44 15.84
N ARG A 264 -16.22 3.55 16.33
CA ARG A 264 -16.68 4.91 16.04
C ARG A 264 -16.75 5.18 14.54
N GLU A 265 -15.79 4.63 13.79
CA GLU A 265 -15.62 4.84 12.35
C GLU A 265 -16.47 3.87 11.52
N ASN A 266 -16.74 2.68 12.05
CA ASN A 266 -17.64 1.70 11.43
C ASN A 266 -18.83 1.35 12.36
N PRO A 267 -19.74 2.30 12.66
CA PRO A 267 -20.82 2.08 13.63
C PRO A 267 -21.86 1.04 13.15
N GLY A 268 -21.97 0.84 11.83
CA GLY A 268 -22.86 -0.16 11.24
C GLY A 268 -22.33 -1.59 11.37
N GLY A 269 -21.02 -1.78 11.54
CA GLY A 269 -20.35 -3.08 11.43
C GLY A 269 -20.34 -3.58 9.98
N ALA A 270 -20.13 -2.68 9.03
CA ALA A 270 -19.94 -3.05 7.62
C ALA A 270 -18.71 -3.95 7.51
N ARG A 271 -18.81 -5.00 6.68
CA ARG A 271 -17.73 -5.96 6.49
C ARG A 271 -16.80 -5.50 5.38
N TYR A 272 -15.49 -5.54 5.65
CA TYR A 272 -14.44 -5.26 4.69
C TYR A 272 -13.46 -6.45 4.67
N GLY A 273 -13.54 -7.28 3.63
CA GLY A 273 -12.86 -8.57 3.63
C GLY A 273 -13.15 -9.39 4.89
N PHE A 274 -12.10 -9.77 5.62
CA PHE A 274 -12.17 -10.39 6.94
C PHE A 274 -11.42 -9.57 8.01
N GLN A 275 -11.35 -8.25 7.83
CA GLN A 275 -10.72 -7.34 8.77
C GLN A 275 -11.59 -7.13 10.01
N CYS A 276 -10.97 -7.19 11.19
CA CYS A 276 -11.60 -6.76 12.44
C CYS A 276 -11.44 -5.23 12.60
N ALA A 277 -12.55 -4.49 12.69
CA ALA A 277 -12.52 -3.03 12.74
C ALA A 277 -11.80 -2.49 13.98
N GLU A 278 -12.02 -3.08 15.16
CA GLU A 278 -11.32 -2.66 16.39
C GLU A 278 -9.81 -2.90 16.31
N GLU A 279 -9.38 -4.04 15.75
CA GLU A 279 -7.96 -4.31 15.48
C GLU A 279 -7.39 -3.32 14.46
N ALA A 280 -8.23 -2.86 13.52
CA ALA A 280 -7.87 -1.86 12.53
C ALA A 280 -7.61 -0.50 13.13
N ASN A 281 -8.55 -0.03 13.94
CA ASN A 281 -8.53 1.32 14.47
C ASN A 281 -7.51 1.53 15.59
N TYR A 282 -7.13 0.47 16.32
CA TYR A 282 -6.32 0.59 17.53
C TYR A 282 -5.08 -0.30 17.48
N ALA A 283 -3.90 0.34 17.39
CA ALA A 283 -2.61 -0.31 17.40
C ALA A 283 -1.68 0.31 18.47
N PRO A 284 -0.94 -0.50 19.28
CA PRO A 284 -0.89 -1.96 19.26
C PRO A 284 -2.19 -2.59 19.80
N TYR A 285 -2.68 -3.64 19.15
CA TYR A 285 -3.92 -4.29 19.57
C TYR A 285 -3.70 -5.10 20.87
N TRP A 286 -4.72 -5.14 21.75
CA TRP A 286 -4.62 -5.81 23.06
C TRP A 286 -5.00 -7.30 23.02
N HIS A 287 -5.69 -7.76 21.96
CA HIS A 287 -5.90 -9.18 21.69
C HIS A 287 -4.96 -9.69 20.62
N CYS A 288 -4.96 -11.01 20.47
CA CYS A 288 -4.19 -11.70 19.45
C CYS A 288 -4.55 -11.19 18.04
N THR A 289 -3.54 -10.75 17.31
CA THR A 289 -3.63 -10.36 15.90
C THR A 289 -2.75 -11.28 15.05
N PRO A 290 -3.19 -11.65 13.83
CA PRO A 290 -2.39 -12.48 12.93
C PRO A 290 -1.25 -11.68 12.23
N TRP A 291 -1.11 -10.39 12.55
CA TRP A 291 -0.16 -9.46 11.96
C TRP A 291 1.08 -9.28 12.85
N MET A 292 2.24 -9.15 12.21
CA MET A 292 3.51 -8.82 12.85
C MET A 292 3.82 -7.34 12.64
N ASP A 293 4.24 -6.65 13.71
CA ASP A 293 4.58 -5.24 13.62
C ASP A 293 5.99 -5.09 13.03
N VAL A 294 6.13 -4.31 11.95
CA VAL A 294 7.42 -3.97 11.36
C VAL A 294 7.92 -2.66 11.96
N ALA A 295 7.10 -1.62 11.91
CA ALA A 295 7.47 -0.30 12.41
C ALA A 295 6.25 0.55 12.81
N TYR A 296 6.47 1.43 13.78
CA TYR A 296 5.61 2.55 14.13
C TYR A 296 6.32 3.86 13.75
N VAL A 297 5.85 4.52 12.70
CA VAL A 297 6.41 5.78 12.22
C VAL A 297 5.49 6.91 12.69
N VAL A 298 5.95 7.76 13.62
CA VAL A 298 5.06 8.62 14.43
C VAL A 298 5.47 10.09 14.41
N SER A 299 4.53 11.01 14.61
CA SER A 299 4.89 12.41 14.87
C SER A 299 5.46 12.63 16.28
N ASP A 300 5.13 11.75 17.23
CA ASP A 300 5.46 11.89 18.65
C ASP A 300 6.23 10.66 19.16
N THR A 301 7.57 10.77 19.15
CA THR A 301 8.48 9.69 19.54
C THR A 301 8.53 9.41 21.04
N SER A 302 7.94 10.27 21.88
CA SER A 302 7.81 9.98 23.33
C SER A 302 6.99 8.71 23.61
N ARG A 303 6.20 8.28 22.63
CA ARG A 303 5.36 7.08 22.70
C ARG A 303 6.05 5.81 22.20
N CYS A 304 7.28 5.90 21.73
CA CYS A 304 7.98 4.73 21.19
C CYS A 304 8.18 3.61 22.19
N ASP A 305 8.37 3.93 23.48
CA ASP A 305 8.50 2.91 24.51
C ASP A 305 7.19 2.12 24.70
N PHE A 306 6.05 2.80 24.62
CA PHE A 306 4.73 2.16 24.60
C PHE A 306 4.60 1.23 23.39
N TYR A 307 4.86 1.69 22.16
CA TYR A 307 4.69 0.83 20.97
C TYR A 307 5.61 -0.39 20.98
N ARG A 308 6.88 -0.20 21.37
CA ARG A 308 7.86 -1.30 21.42
C ARG A 308 7.50 -2.32 22.49
N SER A 309 7.04 -1.88 23.67
CA SER A 309 6.72 -2.77 24.79
C SER A 309 5.34 -3.42 24.67
N GLU A 310 4.38 -2.76 24.01
CA GLU A 310 3.02 -3.27 23.86
C GLU A 310 2.79 -4.05 22.56
N SER A 311 3.74 -4.07 21.63
CA SER A 311 3.65 -4.89 20.41
C SER A 311 3.55 -6.38 20.72
N GLN A 312 2.70 -7.11 19.99
CA GLN A 312 2.61 -8.58 20.05
C GLN A 312 3.93 -9.27 19.65
N ASN A 313 4.85 -8.57 19.00
CA ASN A 313 6.19 -9.07 18.72
C ASN A 313 6.89 -9.56 19.99
N VAL A 314 6.77 -8.78 21.07
CA VAL A 314 7.51 -8.98 22.34
C VAL A 314 6.62 -9.16 23.56
N LYS A 315 5.36 -8.72 23.53
CA LYS A 315 4.40 -8.87 24.61
C LYS A 315 3.34 -9.89 24.24
N ASP A 316 3.06 -10.77 25.18
CA ASP A 316 2.01 -11.75 24.96
C ASP A 316 0.63 -11.11 24.97
N LYS A 317 -0.23 -11.57 24.08
CA LYS A 317 -1.62 -11.12 23.95
C LYS A 317 -2.52 -12.28 24.30
N CYS A 318 -3.65 -11.95 24.89
CA CYS A 318 -4.53 -12.94 25.45
C CYS A 318 -5.91 -12.87 24.81
N GLU A 319 -6.59 -14.00 24.80
CA GLU A 319 -7.99 -14.11 24.45
C GLU A 319 -8.68 -15.14 25.34
N CYS A 320 -9.99 -15.00 25.50
CA CYS A 320 -10.79 -16.02 26.15
C CYS A 320 -11.09 -17.15 25.16
N VAL A 321 -10.74 -18.38 25.52
CA VAL A 321 -10.98 -19.57 24.70
C VAL A 321 -11.81 -20.60 25.46
N PRO A 322 -12.55 -21.46 24.74
CA PRO A 322 -13.34 -22.50 25.38
C PRO A 322 -12.46 -23.44 26.19
N LYS A 323 -13.00 -23.96 27.30
CA LYS A 323 -12.34 -24.99 28.11
C LYS A 323 -12.10 -26.29 27.34
N ALA A 324 -12.95 -26.58 26.36
CA ALA A 324 -12.82 -27.70 25.43
C ALA A 324 -11.57 -27.60 24.52
N GLY A 325 -10.91 -26.42 24.44
CA GLY A 325 -9.69 -26.26 23.66
C GLY A 325 -9.93 -26.44 22.16
N ASP A 326 -9.10 -27.26 21.52
CA ASP A 326 -9.11 -27.45 20.07
C ASP A 326 -10.35 -28.23 19.57
N ASP A 327 -11.03 -28.98 20.46
CA ASP A 327 -12.26 -29.72 20.15
C ASP A 327 -13.53 -28.86 20.23
N ALA A 328 -13.40 -27.56 20.52
CA ALA A 328 -14.54 -26.66 20.70
C ALA A 328 -15.30 -26.40 19.40
N THR A 329 -16.64 -26.39 19.47
CA THR A 329 -17.46 -25.92 18.35
C THR A 329 -17.32 -24.41 18.18
N LEU A 330 -17.71 -23.89 17.01
CA LEU A 330 -17.63 -22.45 16.79
C LEU A 330 -18.57 -21.67 17.73
N GLU A 331 -19.74 -22.22 18.08
CA GLU A 331 -20.63 -21.63 19.07
C GLU A 331 -19.94 -21.49 20.43
N GLN A 332 -19.24 -22.54 20.88
CA GLN A 332 -18.46 -22.50 22.12
C GLN A 332 -17.33 -21.48 22.03
N ILE A 333 -16.62 -21.41 20.89
CA ILE A 333 -15.61 -20.38 20.63
C ILE A 333 -16.25 -18.99 20.75
N CYS A 334 -17.42 -18.78 20.17
CA CYS A 334 -18.11 -17.50 20.20
C CYS A 334 -18.61 -17.12 21.59
N GLU A 335 -19.10 -18.08 22.38
CA GLU A 335 -19.46 -17.87 23.78
C GLU A 335 -18.25 -17.41 24.60
N ALA A 336 -17.11 -18.11 24.48
CA ALA A 336 -15.89 -17.75 25.18
C ALA A 336 -15.36 -16.39 24.73
N GLN A 337 -15.34 -16.12 23.42
CA GLN A 337 -14.80 -14.88 22.86
C GLN A 337 -15.55 -13.64 23.30
N ARG A 338 -16.80 -13.73 23.79
CA ARG A 338 -17.54 -12.57 24.34
C ARG A 338 -16.74 -11.84 25.42
N TYR A 339 -15.95 -12.58 26.21
CA TYR A 339 -15.27 -12.04 27.38
C TYR A 339 -13.89 -11.47 27.05
N ASN A 340 -13.72 -10.17 27.32
CA ASN A 340 -12.48 -9.43 27.04
C ASN A 340 -11.50 -9.36 28.22
N THR A 341 -11.84 -9.92 29.37
CA THR A 341 -11.00 -9.90 30.57
C THR A 341 -10.76 -11.31 31.08
N ALA A 342 -9.62 -11.50 31.75
CA ALA A 342 -9.31 -12.78 32.40
C ALA A 342 -10.37 -13.17 33.43
N VAL A 343 -10.84 -12.18 34.22
CA VAL A 343 -11.84 -12.38 35.28
C VAL A 343 -13.16 -12.87 34.69
N ASP A 344 -13.68 -12.16 33.69
CA ASP A 344 -14.95 -12.53 33.06
C ASP A 344 -14.84 -13.90 32.37
N CYS A 345 -13.70 -14.16 31.71
CA CYS A 345 -13.43 -15.44 31.06
C CYS A 345 -13.47 -16.61 32.05
N THR A 346 -12.70 -16.52 33.15
CA THR A 346 -12.63 -17.63 34.12
C THR A 346 -13.91 -17.78 34.94
N THR A 347 -14.64 -16.69 35.20
CA THR A 347 -15.91 -16.73 35.94
C THR A 347 -17.00 -17.46 35.15
N ASN A 348 -16.91 -17.45 33.82
CA ASN A 348 -17.83 -18.14 32.92
C ASN A 348 -17.31 -19.52 32.45
N ASP A 349 -16.47 -20.19 33.27
CA ASP A 349 -15.90 -21.52 33.02
C ASP A 349 -15.16 -21.68 31.68
N HIS A 350 -14.46 -20.61 31.26
CA HIS A 350 -13.58 -20.62 30.10
C HIS A 350 -12.11 -20.44 30.50
N LYS A 351 -11.20 -20.59 29.54
CA LYS A 351 -9.76 -20.48 29.75
C LYS A 351 -9.24 -19.17 29.19
N TRP A 352 -8.63 -18.34 30.03
CA TRP A 352 -7.86 -17.19 29.57
C TRP A 352 -6.52 -17.66 29.03
N LYS A 353 -6.31 -17.50 27.72
CA LYS A 353 -5.15 -18.03 26.99
C LYS A 353 -4.28 -16.87 26.51
N CYS A 354 -3.03 -16.87 26.92
CA CYS A 354 -1.99 -15.93 26.51
C CYS A 354 -0.87 -16.73 25.85
N ASP A 355 -0.83 -16.77 24.52
CA ASP A 355 0.20 -17.48 23.74
C ASP A 355 0.35 -16.92 22.31
N CYS A 356 0.09 -15.63 22.13
CA CYS A 356 0.08 -14.97 20.85
C CYS A 356 1.36 -14.20 20.56
N LYS A 357 2.29 -14.11 21.52
CA LYS A 357 3.60 -13.48 21.33
C LYS A 357 4.37 -14.11 20.15
N TRP A 358 4.83 -13.28 19.21
CA TRP A 358 5.57 -13.76 18.04
C TRP A 358 7.01 -14.21 18.34
N ASN A 359 7.59 -13.75 19.45
CA ASN A 359 8.99 -13.97 19.81
C ASN A 359 9.97 -13.48 18.74
N ILE A 360 9.66 -12.32 18.17
CA ILE A 360 10.53 -11.59 17.23
C ILE A 360 10.95 -10.25 17.87
N PRO A 361 11.97 -9.56 17.33
CA PRO A 361 12.37 -8.26 17.86
C PRO A 361 11.20 -7.27 17.94
N ALA A 362 11.28 -6.36 18.92
CA ALA A 362 10.35 -5.24 19.00
C ALA A 362 10.35 -4.47 17.66
N PRO A 363 9.20 -3.94 17.23
CA PRO A 363 9.12 -3.16 16.00
C PRO A 363 9.97 -1.90 16.13
N ASP A 364 10.44 -1.40 14.99
CA ASP A 364 11.08 -0.10 14.96
C ASP A 364 10.07 0.98 15.36
N CYS A 365 10.54 2.03 16.02
CA CYS A 365 9.72 3.22 16.25
C CYS A 365 10.56 4.46 16.01
N ILE A 366 10.15 5.25 15.03
CA ILE A 366 10.93 6.37 14.50
C ILE A 366 10.04 7.58 14.24
N GLN A 367 10.67 8.75 14.17
CA GLN A 367 9.99 9.98 13.75
C GLN A 367 9.57 9.86 12.27
N ALA A 368 8.32 10.24 11.98
CA ALA A 368 7.84 10.31 10.61
C ALA A 368 8.55 11.39 9.79
N PRO A 369 8.87 11.11 8.51
CA PRO A 369 9.30 12.16 7.59
C PRO A 369 8.27 13.29 7.56
N TRP A 370 8.73 14.54 7.58
CA TRP A 370 7.83 15.67 7.50
C TRP A 370 7.14 15.71 6.14
N GLN A 371 5.82 15.80 6.15
CA GLN A 371 4.98 15.94 4.97
C GLN A 371 3.91 16.99 5.21
N PRO A 372 3.73 17.95 4.27
CA PRO A 372 2.63 18.89 4.34
C PRO A 372 1.31 18.22 3.96
N ASP A 373 0.21 18.82 4.42
CA ASP A 373 -1.13 18.42 4.02
C ASP A 373 -1.31 18.50 2.50
N ASN A 374 -2.07 17.54 1.96
CA ASN A 374 -2.50 17.45 0.57
C ASN A 374 -1.34 17.43 -0.45
N ARG A 375 -0.22 16.78 -0.09
CA ARG A 375 0.97 16.69 -0.94
C ARG A 375 1.30 15.23 -1.20
N LEU A 376 1.47 14.88 -2.47
CA LEU A 376 1.62 13.50 -2.98
C LEU A 376 2.95 12.85 -2.57
N GLY A 377 3.21 12.72 -1.27
CA GLY A 377 4.38 11.99 -0.77
C GLY A 377 5.61 12.86 -0.55
N ASN A 378 5.63 14.07 -1.09
CA ASN A 378 6.83 14.90 -1.08
C ASN A 378 7.22 15.33 0.34
N THR A 379 8.44 14.99 0.75
CA THR A 379 9.03 15.37 2.03
C THR A 379 9.96 16.57 1.87
N LEU A 380 10.15 17.36 2.94
CA LEU A 380 11.23 18.34 2.97
C LEU A 380 12.55 17.62 3.19
N ALA A 381 13.53 17.87 2.32
CA ALA A 381 14.91 17.51 2.59
C ALA A 381 15.42 18.42 3.72
N THR A 382 15.47 17.90 4.95
CA THR A 382 15.96 18.65 6.12
C THR A 382 17.48 18.52 6.33
N SER A 383 18.21 17.79 5.47
CA SER A 383 19.65 17.52 5.60
C SER A 383 20.44 17.58 4.27
N ARG A 384 21.77 17.78 4.40
CA ARG A 384 22.73 18.14 3.33
C ARG A 384 23.39 16.95 2.60
N SER A 385 22.95 15.71 2.79
CA SER A 385 23.58 14.55 2.14
C SER A 385 22.91 14.20 0.81
N ALA A 386 23.69 13.84 -0.21
CA ALA A 386 23.18 13.54 -1.55
C ALA A 386 22.26 12.28 -1.58
N GLU A 387 22.40 11.38 -0.61
CA GLU A 387 21.55 10.18 -0.46
C GLU A 387 20.20 10.47 0.24
N GLU A 388 20.13 11.50 1.08
CA GLU A 388 18.86 11.98 1.66
C GLU A 388 18.13 12.95 0.73
N LEU A 389 18.88 13.73 -0.07
CA LEU A 389 18.34 14.54 -1.17
C LEU A 389 17.72 13.68 -2.28
N SER A 390 18.13 12.42 -2.42
CA SER A 390 17.56 11.47 -3.38
C SER A 390 16.27 10.78 -2.95
N HIS A 391 15.73 11.11 -1.77
CA HIS A 391 14.47 10.55 -1.29
C HIS A 391 13.55 11.65 -0.80
N THR A 392 13.05 12.45 -1.75
CA THR A 392 12.00 13.44 -1.50
C THR A 392 10.63 12.79 -1.29
N PHE A 393 10.53 11.48 -1.01
CA PHE A 393 9.27 10.76 -0.82
C PHE A 393 9.19 10.17 0.60
N SER A 394 7.99 10.18 1.20
CA SER A 394 7.76 9.53 2.50
C SER A 394 8.04 8.05 2.41
N HIS A 395 8.91 7.58 3.30
CA HIS A 395 9.30 6.19 3.28
C HIS A 395 9.80 5.70 4.64
N TYR A 396 9.79 4.37 4.76
CA TYR A 396 10.48 3.61 5.80
C TYR A 396 11.36 2.56 5.13
N LYS A 397 12.65 2.56 5.47
CA LYS A 397 13.62 1.58 4.95
C LYS A 397 13.48 0.29 5.74
N TRP A 398 12.80 -0.70 5.19
CA TRP A 398 12.67 -2.01 5.82
C TRP A 398 13.81 -2.93 5.38
N HIS A 399 14.62 -3.35 6.35
CA HIS A 399 15.59 -4.42 6.16
C HIS A 399 14.94 -5.78 6.42
N ILE A 400 14.79 -6.59 5.37
CA ILE A 400 14.16 -7.91 5.46
C ILE A 400 15.11 -8.85 6.24
N PRO A 401 14.69 -9.44 7.37
CA PRO A 401 15.59 -10.27 8.18
C PRO A 401 16.14 -11.50 7.44
N ARG A 402 17.38 -11.90 7.75
CA ARG A 402 18.08 -13.07 7.14
C ARG A 402 17.42 -14.45 7.41
N ASN A 403 16.48 -14.53 8.34
CA ASN A 403 15.72 -15.75 8.67
C ASN A 403 14.20 -15.49 8.63
N PHE A 404 13.78 -14.55 7.79
CA PHE A 404 12.38 -14.21 7.64
C PHE A 404 11.57 -15.37 7.03
N VAL A 405 12.20 -16.17 6.17
CA VAL A 405 11.69 -17.42 5.62
C VAL A 405 11.97 -18.57 6.60
N PRO A 406 10.93 -19.22 7.16
CA PRO A 406 11.11 -20.30 8.13
C PRO A 406 11.97 -21.46 7.62
N LYS A 407 12.56 -22.21 8.56
CA LYS A 407 13.26 -23.47 8.24
C LYS A 407 12.28 -24.45 7.60
N GLY A 408 12.69 -25.08 6.49
CA GLY A 408 11.85 -26.01 5.72
C GLY A 408 11.04 -25.37 4.59
N MET A 409 11.11 -24.04 4.42
CA MET A 409 10.53 -23.32 3.28
C MET A 409 11.63 -22.66 2.44
N ASP A 410 11.44 -22.54 1.13
CA ASP A 410 12.34 -21.78 0.25
C ASP A 410 11.89 -20.33 0.08
N GLU A 411 10.61 -20.09 0.27
CA GLU A 411 9.98 -18.78 0.15
C GLU A 411 8.76 -18.65 1.05
N ARG A 412 8.37 -17.39 1.31
CA ARG A 412 7.27 -17.02 2.19
C ARG A 412 6.41 -15.96 1.51
N ARG A 413 5.14 -16.27 1.28
CA ARG A 413 4.14 -15.36 0.68
C ARG A 413 3.53 -14.48 1.76
N CYS A 414 3.55 -13.16 1.54
CA CYS A 414 3.12 -12.17 2.53
C CYS A 414 2.40 -10.99 1.87
N VAL A 415 1.66 -10.25 2.69
CA VAL A 415 1.05 -8.97 2.37
C VAL A 415 1.52 -7.94 3.40
N LEU A 416 1.78 -6.72 2.94
CA LEU A 416 2.16 -5.60 3.77
C LEU A 416 0.99 -4.62 3.87
N ARG A 417 0.76 -4.08 5.06
CA ARG A 417 -0.22 -3.01 5.27
C ARG A 417 0.40 -1.82 5.96
N ILE A 418 -0.09 -0.65 5.61
CA ILE A 418 0.15 0.60 6.33
C ILE A 418 -1.19 1.12 6.86
N ARG A 419 -1.22 1.44 8.15
CA ARG A 419 -2.34 2.15 8.78
C ARG A 419 -1.89 3.52 9.18
N TYR A 420 -2.69 4.52 8.87
CA TYR A 420 -2.42 5.90 9.19
C TYR A 420 -3.50 6.41 10.15
N ASN A 421 -3.14 6.46 11.42
CA ASN A 421 -3.97 6.98 12.49
C ASN A 421 -3.67 8.46 12.68
N ILE A 422 -4.70 9.29 12.55
CA ILE A 422 -4.63 10.71 12.84
C ILE A 422 -5.39 11.05 14.12
N THR A 423 -4.96 12.10 14.78
CA THR A 423 -5.55 12.74 15.95
C THR A 423 -5.39 14.24 15.78
N ASN A 424 -6.22 15.03 16.45
CA ASN A 424 -6.13 16.50 16.42
C ASN A 424 -6.30 17.06 17.83
N ALA A 425 -6.31 18.39 17.95
CA ALA A 425 -6.44 19.05 19.24
C ALA A 425 -7.76 18.73 19.96
N GLU A 426 -8.84 18.47 19.21
CA GLU A 426 -10.16 18.16 19.78
C GLU A 426 -10.33 16.67 20.14
N VAL A 427 -9.59 15.78 19.47
CA VAL A 427 -9.53 14.34 19.76
C VAL A 427 -8.06 13.91 19.88
N PRO A 428 -7.42 14.23 21.02
CA PRO A 428 -6.12 13.70 21.42
C PRO A 428 -6.05 12.18 21.39
N HIS A 429 -4.82 11.66 21.26
CA HIS A 429 -4.59 10.21 21.17
C HIS A 429 -4.98 9.44 22.44
N ASP A 430 -4.83 10.06 23.60
CA ASP A 430 -5.12 9.48 24.91
C ASP A 430 -6.61 9.50 25.27
N PHE A 431 -7.49 9.96 24.37
CA PHE A 431 -8.93 9.90 24.58
C PHE A 431 -9.43 8.47 24.74
N ASP A 432 -10.20 8.26 25.80
CA ASP A 432 -10.85 7.00 26.12
C ASP A 432 -12.35 7.20 26.37
N TYR A 433 -13.01 6.21 26.94
CA TYR A 433 -14.44 6.27 27.23
C TYR A 433 -14.85 7.42 28.17
N THR A 434 -13.94 7.92 29.01
CA THR A 434 -14.19 9.05 29.93
C THR A 434 -14.33 10.37 29.19
N ASN A 435 -13.83 10.45 27.95
CA ASN A 435 -13.93 11.62 27.09
C ASN A 435 -15.19 11.64 26.20
N ASN A 436 -16.05 10.61 26.28
CA ASN A 436 -17.29 10.57 25.51
C ASN A 436 -18.15 11.81 25.81
N ASP A 437 -18.93 12.24 24.80
CA ASP A 437 -19.76 13.45 24.80
C ASP A 437 -19.03 14.81 24.92
N GLN A 438 -17.70 14.85 25.08
CA GLN A 438 -16.93 16.11 25.09
C GLN A 438 -16.93 16.84 23.73
N ILE A 439 -16.99 16.08 22.63
CA ILE A 439 -17.21 16.59 21.27
C ILE A 439 -18.51 16.00 20.70
N LYS A 440 -19.30 16.85 20.06
CA LYS A 440 -20.58 16.46 19.46
C LYS A 440 -20.58 16.72 17.97
N ASN A 441 -21.40 15.98 17.25
CA ASN A 441 -21.61 16.16 15.82
C ASN A 441 -22.40 17.46 15.57
N ASN A 442 -21.87 18.30 14.67
CA ASN A 442 -22.41 19.62 14.32
C ASN A 442 -22.81 20.48 15.53
N PRO A 443 -21.90 20.73 16.49
CA PRO A 443 -22.22 21.44 17.71
C PRO A 443 -22.52 22.91 17.40
N VAL A 444 -23.34 23.52 18.26
CA VAL A 444 -23.62 24.96 18.21
C VAL A 444 -22.94 25.60 19.41
N TYR A 445 -22.06 26.57 19.14
CA TYR A 445 -21.41 27.38 20.17
C TYR A 445 -21.85 28.83 20.04
N VAL A 446 -21.92 29.54 21.16
CA VAL A 446 -22.22 30.97 21.18
C VAL A 446 -20.92 31.74 21.19
N PHE A 447 -20.69 32.54 20.15
CA PHE A 447 -19.60 33.50 20.10
C PHE A 447 -20.11 34.87 20.59
N GLY A 448 -19.34 35.54 21.45
CA GLY A 448 -19.75 36.81 22.07
C GLY A 448 -20.21 36.66 23.52
N THR A 449 -21.14 37.49 23.97
CA THR A 449 -21.56 37.62 25.37
C THR A 449 -22.51 36.48 25.77
N PRO A 450 -22.09 35.57 26.67
CA PRO A 450 -22.95 34.49 27.13
C PRO A 450 -24.22 35.02 27.81
N GLY A 451 -25.38 34.49 27.43
CA GLY A 451 -26.67 34.84 28.05
C GLY A 451 -27.38 36.07 27.47
N SER A 452 -26.79 36.80 26.50
CA SER A 452 -27.54 37.81 25.75
C SER A 452 -28.63 37.15 24.89
N SER A 453 -29.80 37.78 24.81
CA SER A 453 -30.90 37.36 23.94
C SER A 453 -30.78 37.91 22.52
N THR A 454 -29.79 38.76 22.26
CA THR A 454 -29.64 39.44 20.97
C THR A 454 -28.61 38.70 20.12
N PRO A 455 -28.98 38.21 18.91
CA PRO A 455 -28.07 37.42 18.07
C PRO A 455 -26.78 38.12 17.64
N THR A 456 -26.73 39.46 17.67
CA THR A 456 -25.51 40.23 17.37
C THR A 456 -24.53 40.30 18.55
N GLU A 457 -24.99 39.99 19.76
CA GLU A 457 -24.17 39.97 20.98
C GLU A 457 -23.86 38.54 21.42
N ALA A 458 -24.82 37.63 21.25
CA ALA A 458 -24.67 36.18 21.41
C ALA A 458 -24.89 35.54 20.05
N MET A 459 -23.83 35.36 19.26
CA MET A 459 -23.87 34.81 17.91
C MET A 459 -23.78 33.28 17.96
N PRO A 460 -24.90 32.53 17.88
CA PRO A 460 -24.84 31.07 17.79
C PRO A 460 -24.30 30.66 16.41
N LEU A 461 -23.17 29.98 16.41
CA LEU A 461 -22.54 29.43 15.22
C LEU A 461 -22.54 27.91 15.30
N ARG A 462 -23.00 27.26 14.22
CA ARG A 462 -22.92 25.81 14.05
C ARG A 462 -21.60 25.47 13.37
N LEU A 463 -20.80 24.63 14.02
CA LEU A 463 -19.62 24.04 13.39
C LEU A 463 -20.04 22.86 12.52
N ALA A 464 -19.37 22.65 11.37
CA ALA A 464 -19.59 21.50 10.49
C ALA A 464 -18.70 20.32 10.91
N ILE A 465 -18.81 19.90 12.17
CA ILE A 465 -18.01 18.82 12.75
C ILE A 465 -18.71 17.48 12.54
N ASN A 466 -17.98 16.52 11.98
CA ASN A 466 -18.39 15.13 11.93
C ASN A 466 -17.49 14.30 12.86
N THR A 467 -18.04 13.83 13.98
CA THR A 467 -17.28 13.09 15.01
C THR A 467 -16.72 11.75 14.54
N ALA A 468 -17.14 11.24 13.38
CA ALA A 468 -16.47 10.09 12.73
C ALA A 468 -15.31 10.48 11.81
N GLN A 469 -15.00 11.77 11.66
CA GLN A 469 -13.86 12.26 10.88
C GLN A 469 -12.80 12.91 11.78
N PHE A 470 -13.07 13.03 13.09
CA PHE A 470 -12.17 13.65 14.07
C PHE A 470 -11.41 12.55 14.81
N GLY A 471 -10.13 12.44 14.48
CA GLY A 471 -9.35 11.24 14.75
C GLY A 471 -9.85 10.08 13.90
N ARG A 472 -8.99 9.51 13.04
CA ARG A 472 -9.42 8.47 12.09
C ARG A 472 -8.27 7.57 11.68
N THR A 473 -8.61 6.34 11.31
CA THR A 473 -7.68 5.39 10.72
C THR A 473 -7.93 5.26 9.23
N PHE A 474 -6.86 5.41 8.45
CA PHE A 474 -6.84 5.07 7.03
C PHE A 474 -5.93 3.88 6.82
N GLU A 475 -6.16 3.11 5.76
CA GLU A 475 -5.38 1.92 5.49
C GLU A 475 -5.12 1.73 4.01
N ASP A 476 -3.93 1.25 3.68
CA ASP A 476 -3.65 0.66 2.37
C ASP A 476 -2.81 -0.62 2.53
N ARG A 477 -2.93 -1.52 1.56
CA ARG A 477 -2.26 -2.83 1.59
C ARG A 477 -1.67 -3.16 0.24
N SER A 478 -0.51 -3.80 0.27
CA SER A 478 0.18 -4.22 -0.93
C SER A 478 -0.62 -5.32 -1.62
N TYR A 479 -0.30 -5.56 -2.88
CA TYR A 479 -0.46 -6.91 -3.42
C TYR A 479 0.41 -7.92 -2.68
N VAL A 480 0.04 -9.19 -2.74
CA VAL A 480 0.82 -10.28 -2.19
C VAL A 480 2.18 -10.32 -2.89
N PHE A 481 3.22 -10.47 -2.09
CA PHE A 481 4.60 -10.60 -2.53
C PHE A 481 5.26 -11.78 -1.85
N VAL A 482 6.41 -12.19 -2.38
CA VAL A 482 7.22 -13.30 -1.91
C VAL A 482 8.51 -12.76 -1.30
N VAL A 483 8.85 -13.26 -0.12
CA VAL A 483 10.23 -13.20 0.40
C VAL A 483 10.87 -14.56 0.16
N ALA A 484 11.99 -14.60 -0.55
CA ALA A 484 12.69 -15.83 -0.88
C ALA A 484 14.08 -15.89 -0.22
N LYS A 485 14.53 -17.10 0.07
CA LYS A 485 15.93 -17.35 0.41
C LYS A 485 16.81 -16.99 -0.78
N ARG A 486 18.03 -16.55 -0.47
CA ARG A 486 19.02 -16.25 -1.52
C ARG A 486 19.46 -17.55 -2.20
N PRO A 487 19.46 -17.63 -3.54
CA PRO A 487 20.02 -18.77 -4.25
C PRO A 487 21.53 -18.88 -3.98
N SER A 488 22.09 -20.07 -4.24
CA SER A 488 23.48 -20.38 -3.89
C SER A 488 24.50 -19.40 -4.46
N ASN A 489 24.26 -18.89 -5.67
CA ASN A 489 25.12 -17.91 -6.35
C ASN A 489 25.03 -16.48 -5.79
N LEU A 490 24.01 -16.17 -4.97
CA LEU A 490 23.82 -14.86 -4.33
C LEU A 490 24.03 -14.90 -2.81
N LYS A 491 24.50 -16.04 -2.29
CA LYS A 491 24.77 -16.19 -0.86
C LYS A 491 25.89 -15.23 -0.43
N GLY A 492 25.62 -14.40 0.58
CA GLY A 492 26.57 -13.40 1.09
C GLY A 492 26.78 -12.17 0.19
N ALA A 493 26.15 -12.10 -0.99
CA ALA A 493 26.23 -10.95 -1.88
C ALA A 493 25.48 -9.73 -1.30
N ARG A 494 25.94 -8.51 -1.55
CA ARG A 494 25.12 -7.32 -1.26
C ARG A 494 24.16 -7.11 -2.43
N ILE A 495 22.85 -7.15 -2.16
CA ILE A 495 21.81 -6.99 -3.18
C ILE A 495 21.03 -5.72 -2.88
N HIS A 496 20.91 -4.86 -3.88
CA HIS A 496 20.13 -3.62 -3.84
C HIS A 496 18.90 -3.76 -4.73
N ASN A 497 17.75 -3.29 -4.26
CA ASN A 497 16.52 -3.32 -5.06
C ASN A 497 16.34 -2.00 -5.82
N ILE A 498 16.01 -2.08 -7.11
CA ILE A 498 15.49 -0.97 -7.90
C ILE A 498 14.17 -1.42 -8.52
N ASN A 499 13.11 -0.70 -8.16
CA ASN A 499 11.75 -1.03 -8.58
C ASN A 499 11.09 0.14 -9.28
N VAL A 500 9.80 -0.03 -9.58
CA VAL A 500 8.95 1.01 -10.15
C VAL A 500 7.74 1.18 -9.25
N ARG A 501 7.44 2.44 -8.93
CA ARG A 501 6.17 2.87 -8.33
C ARG A 501 5.35 3.62 -9.36
N GLY A 502 4.07 3.82 -9.09
CA GLY A 502 3.21 4.65 -9.92
C GLY A 502 2.37 3.87 -10.91
N LYS A 503 1.61 4.60 -11.73
CA LYS A 503 0.62 4.09 -12.68
C LYS A 503 0.72 4.81 -14.01
N ARG A 504 0.19 4.20 -15.09
CA ARG A 504 0.07 4.84 -16.40
C ARG A 504 -0.94 5.99 -16.35
N GLY A 505 -0.52 7.17 -16.80
CA GLY A 505 -1.38 8.34 -17.00
C GLY A 505 -0.61 9.63 -16.77
N ASN A 506 -1.30 10.76 -16.90
CA ASN A 506 -0.83 12.06 -16.43
C ASN A 506 -1.33 12.34 -15.00
N ILE A 507 -0.83 13.41 -14.36
CA ILE A 507 -1.16 13.77 -12.98
C ILE A 507 -2.67 13.87 -12.67
N ALA A 508 -3.51 14.27 -13.63
CA ALA A 508 -4.96 14.35 -13.42
C ALA A 508 -5.62 12.96 -13.48
N GLN A 509 -5.13 12.09 -14.37
CA GLN A 509 -5.64 10.74 -14.58
C GLN A 509 -5.26 9.78 -13.45
N VAL A 510 -4.03 9.90 -12.91
CA VAL A 510 -3.55 9.07 -11.80
C VAL A 510 -3.55 9.83 -10.47
N ARG A 511 -4.48 10.79 -10.32
CA ARG A 511 -4.67 11.53 -9.06
C ARG A 511 -4.72 10.56 -7.88
N ASN A 512 -4.14 10.95 -6.74
CA ASN A 512 -4.00 10.14 -5.53
C ASN A 512 -2.99 8.98 -5.62
N CYS A 513 -2.51 8.64 -6.81
CA CYS A 513 -1.31 7.85 -7.03
C CYS A 513 -0.17 8.79 -7.48
N VAL A 514 0.85 8.22 -8.11
CA VAL A 514 1.89 8.96 -8.82
C VAL A 514 2.08 8.38 -10.23
N GLU A 515 2.62 9.18 -11.13
CA GLU A 515 3.07 8.68 -12.43
C GLU A 515 4.23 7.68 -12.24
N TYR A 516 4.43 6.77 -13.20
CA TYR A 516 5.53 5.81 -13.11
C TYR A 516 6.88 6.50 -12.84
N ASN A 517 7.56 6.06 -11.78
CA ASN A 517 8.90 6.48 -11.42
C ASN A 517 9.72 5.31 -10.86
N PHE A 518 11.05 5.38 -10.94
CA PHE A 518 11.91 4.41 -10.26
C PHE A 518 11.91 4.65 -8.75
N THR A 519 12.00 3.56 -7.98
CA THR A 519 12.22 3.63 -6.52
C THR A 519 13.28 2.60 -6.09
N PRO A 520 14.40 3.05 -5.50
CA PRO A 520 14.84 4.45 -5.47
C PRO A 520 15.20 4.96 -6.88
N ASP A 521 15.13 6.27 -7.10
CA ASP A 521 15.59 6.91 -8.34
C ASP A 521 17.08 7.29 -8.29
N HIS A 522 17.71 7.34 -7.11
CA HIS A 522 19.16 7.36 -6.98
C HIS A 522 19.64 6.26 -6.06
N LYS A 523 20.72 5.57 -6.45
CA LYS A 523 21.29 4.49 -5.66
C LYS A 523 22.81 4.53 -5.69
N HIS A 524 23.43 4.43 -4.52
CA HIS A 524 24.86 4.20 -4.39
C HIS A 524 25.14 2.71 -4.16
N VAL A 525 26.14 2.19 -4.88
CA VAL A 525 26.56 0.78 -4.85
C VAL A 525 28.07 0.67 -4.98
N ASN A 526 28.63 -0.51 -4.73
CA ASN A 526 30.02 -0.84 -5.00
C ASN A 526 30.15 -1.80 -6.19
N VAL A 527 31.30 -1.76 -6.85
CA VAL A 527 31.68 -2.81 -7.79
C VAL A 527 31.67 -4.16 -7.06
N GLY A 528 31.00 -5.15 -7.64
CA GLY A 528 30.79 -6.46 -7.05
C GLY A 528 29.44 -6.63 -6.36
N ASP A 529 28.74 -5.54 -6.02
CA ASP A 529 27.36 -5.60 -5.53
C ASP A 529 26.42 -6.06 -6.67
N TYR A 530 25.21 -6.47 -6.29
CA TYR A 530 24.16 -6.88 -7.22
C TYR A 530 22.98 -5.92 -7.11
N ILE A 531 22.33 -5.68 -8.24
CA ILE A 531 21.10 -4.92 -8.31
C ILE A 531 20.00 -5.84 -8.83
N HIS A 532 18.96 -5.99 -8.03
CA HIS A 532 17.72 -6.65 -8.41
C HIS A 532 16.78 -5.59 -9.00
N PHE A 533 16.68 -5.57 -10.32
CA PHE A 533 15.69 -4.81 -11.05
C PHE A 533 14.40 -5.61 -11.09
N GLN A 534 13.33 -5.07 -10.51
CA GLN A 534 12.05 -5.75 -10.50
C GLN A 534 10.89 -4.78 -10.50
N TRP A 535 9.86 -5.09 -11.28
CA TRP A 535 8.59 -4.41 -11.16
C TRP A 535 7.49 -5.32 -11.65
N CYS A 536 6.32 -5.08 -11.10
CA CYS A 536 5.08 -5.69 -11.53
C CYS A 536 4.10 -4.54 -11.73
N LEU A 537 3.92 -4.15 -12.99
CA LEU A 537 2.98 -3.10 -13.38
C LEU A 537 1.61 -3.76 -13.62
N THR A 538 0.86 -3.34 -14.64
CA THR A 538 -0.47 -3.92 -14.87
C THR A 538 -0.84 -4.00 -16.35
N GLU A 539 -1.70 -4.95 -16.68
CA GLU A 539 -2.41 -5.05 -17.97
C GLU A 539 -3.82 -4.45 -17.91
N TYR A 540 -4.17 -3.84 -16.76
CA TYR A 540 -5.50 -3.37 -16.42
C TYR A 540 -5.54 -1.85 -16.23
N ASP A 541 -4.60 -1.11 -16.80
CA ASP A 541 -4.65 0.36 -16.77
C ASP A 541 -5.86 0.87 -17.58
N ASP A 542 -6.38 2.05 -17.20
CA ASP A 542 -7.48 2.66 -17.95
C ASP A 542 -7.03 2.95 -19.39
N PRO A 543 -7.73 2.44 -20.42
CA PRO A 543 -7.33 2.64 -21.81
C PRO A 543 -7.26 4.12 -22.22
N ASN A 544 -7.95 5.01 -21.48
CA ASN A 544 -7.93 6.44 -21.73
C ASN A 544 -6.75 7.16 -21.06
N ASN A 545 -5.95 6.45 -20.25
CA ASN A 545 -4.79 7.04 -19.61
C ASN A 545 -3.65 7.26 -20.61
N ALA A 546 -3.05 8.44 -20.53
CA ALA A 546 -1.96 8.85 -21.39
C ALA A 546 -0.71 7.99 -21.19
N GLY A 547 -0.04 7.65 -22.28
CA GLY A 547 1.25 6.96 -22.27
C GLY A 547 1.60 6.38 -23.65
N ASN A 548 2.80 5.83 -23.75
CA ASN A 548 3.31 5.24 -24.99
C ASN A 548 3.00 3.74 -25.09
N GLY A 549 3.11 3.17 -26.29
CA GLY A 549 2.86 1.76 -26.59
C GLY A 549 1.38 1.33 -26.42
N LEU A 550 1.13 0.03 -26.27
CA LEU A 550 -0.22 -0.55 -26.17
C LEU A 550 -1.07 0.08 -25.05
N ALA A 551 -2.22 0.64 -25.42
CA ALA A 551 -3.15 1.28 -24.50
C ALA A 551 -3.63 0.33 -23.40
N GLY A 552 -3.76 0.84 -22.17
CA GLY A 552 -4.16 0.05 -20.99
C GLY A 552 -3.06 -0.87 -20.43
N THR A 553 -1.83 -0.81 -20.97
CA THR A 553 -0.70 -1.62 -20.47
C THR A 553 0.39 -0.75 -19.84
N GLY A 554 0.89 -1.22 -18.70
CA GLY A 554 2.01 -0.65 -17.97
C GLY A 554 3.31 -1.36 -18.35
N ARG A 555 4.33 -0.60 -18.77
CA ARG A 555 5.68 -1.09 -19.03
C ARG A 555 6.71 -0.06 -18.57
N ALA A 556 7.83 -0.54 -18.05
CA ALA A 556 9.01 0.25 -17.71
C ALA A 556 10.26 -0.55 -18.08
N ASN A 557 11.28 0.13 -18.57
CA ASN A 557 12.56 -0.43 -18.98
C ASN A 557 13.69 0.49 -18.53
N VAL A 558 14.92 0.00 -18.61
CA VAL A 558 16.11 0.75 -18.19
C VAL A 558 17.03 0.87 -19.40
N VAL A 559 17.19 2.10 -19.89
CA VAL A 559 18.08 2.42 -21.00
C VAL A 559 19.05 3.53 -20.57
N PRO A 560 20.36 3.35 -20.78
CA PRO A 560 21.35 4.34 -20.35
C PRO A 560 21.20 5.66 -21.11
N ILE A 561 21.43 6.77 -20.40
CA ILE A 561 21.45 8.12 -20.96
C ILE A 561 22.73 8.85 -20.52
N HIS A 562 23.19 9.76 -21.37
CA HIS A 562 24.36 10.59 -21.05
C HIS A 562 24.01 11.70 -20.06
N ASN A 563 22.93 12.43 -20.35
CA ASN A 563 22.53 13.62 -19.61
C ASN A 563 21.18 13.41 -18.91
N TYR A 564 21.17 13.54 -17.59
CA TYR A 564 19.97 13.40 -16.77
C TYR A 564 18.88 14.44 -17.11
N ALA A 565 19.27 15.61 -17.62
CA ALA A 565 18.35 16.65 -18.07
C ALA A 565 17.70 16.35 -19.44
N SER A 566 18.20 15.37 -20.20
CA SER A 566 17.68 15.01 -21.52
C SER A 566 16.72 13.81 -21.45
N ASN A 567 15.68 13.81 -22.30
CA ASN A 567 14.82 12.64 -22.54
C ASN A 567 15.23 11.86 -23.80
N ILE A 568 16.29 12.29 -24.49
CA ILE A 568 16.77 11.72 -25.74
C ILE A 568 18.05 10.92 -25.47
N PHE A 569 18.07 9.67 -25.94
CA PHE A 569 19.27 8.85 -25.98
C PHE A 569 20.25 9.44 -26.97
N GLN A 570 21.45 9.77 -26.51
CA GLN A 570 22.56 10.13 -27.38
C GLN A 570 23.50 8.94 -27.44
N ASN A 571 23.85 8.51 -28.66
CA ASN A 571 24.90 7.51 -28.84
C ASN A 571 26.20 8.11 -28.32
N GLN A 572 26.72 7.56 -27.23
CA GLN A 572 28.01 7.97 -26.69
C GLN A 572 29.14 7.34 -27.50
N ALA A 573 30.27 8.04 -27.61
CA ALA A 573 31.53 7.39 -27.95
C ALA A 573 31.79 6.27 -26.92
N GLU A 574 32.36 5.13 -27.35
CA GLU A 574 32.53 3.97 -26.46
C GLU A 574 33.29 4.30 -25.16
N GLU A 575 34.23 5.24 -25.24
CA GLU A 575 35.07 5.71 -24.14
C GLU A 575 34.27 6.46 -23.05
N GLU A 576 33.16 7.11 -23.43
CA GLU A 576 32.32 7.89 -22.52
C GLU A 576 31.17 7.06 -21.91
N ARG A 577 30.97 5.82 -22.39
CA ARG A 577 29.87 4.97 -21.96
C ARG A 577 30.16 4.31 -20.61
N CYS A 578 29.31 4.57 -19.62
CA CYS A 578 29.31 3.82 -18.37
C CYS A 578 28.74 2.41 -18.61
N ARG A 579 29.61 1.44 -18.92
CA ARG A 579 29.26 0.02 -18.99
C ARG A 579 29.25 -0.61 -17.59
N MET A 580 28.29 -0.20 -16.76
CA MET A 580 28.16 -0.68 -15.39
C MET A 580 27.79 -2.17 -15.33
N PHE A 581 27.02 -2.63 -16.32
CA PHE A 581 26.56 -4.01 -16.47
C PHE A 581 27.09 -4.62 -17.77
N THR A 582 26.88 -5.92 -17.95
CA THR A 582 27.23 -6.59 -19.21
C THR A 582 26.30 -6.15 -20.34
N GLU A 583 26.72 -6.34 -21.60
CA GLU A 583 25.84 -6.07 -22.75
C GLU A 583 24.57 -6.94 -22.74
N GLU A 584 24.67 -8.14 -22.18
CA GLU A 584 23.52 -9.01 -21.97
C GLU A 584 22.55 -8.40 -20.95
N ASP A 585 23.05 -7.98 -19.77
CA ASP A 585 22.21 -7.32 -18.77
C ASP A 585 21.54 -6.06 -19.32
N GLU A 586 22.29 -5.22 -20.04
CA GLU A 586 21.73 -3.99 -20.65
C GLU A 586 20.66 -4.31 -21.69
N ARG A 587 20.84 -5.34 -22.52
CA ARG A 587 19.82 -5.79 -23.48
C ARG A 587 18.55 -6.26 -22.78
N ARG A 588 18.69 -7.08 -21.73
CA ARG A 588 17.58 -7.59 -20.93
C ARG A 588 16.81 -6.46 -20.27
N LEU A 589 17.52 -5.47 -19.71
CA LEU A 589 16.95 -4.27 -19.10
C LEU A 589 16.24 -3.34 -20.10
N ALA A 590 16.78 -3.21 -21.32
CA ALA A 590 16.21 -2.34 -22.35
C ALA A 590 14.95 -2.94 -22.98
N TRP A 591 14.93 -4.25 -23.25
CA TRP A 591 13.87 -4.95 -23.99
C TRP A 591 13.00 -5.87 -23.13
N LEU A 592 13.26 -5.97 -21.83
CA LEU A 592 12.48 -6.77 -20.88
C LEU A 592 12.37 -8.24 -21.28
N ASP A 593 13.49 -8.81 -21.72
CA ASP A 593 13.59 -10.18 -22.25
C ASP A 593 12.71 -10.47 -23.48
N GLN A 594 12.18 -9.44 -24.14
CA GLN A 594 11.38 -9.62 -25.35
C GLN A 594 12.23 -10.20 -26.49
N THR A 595 11.70 -11.25 -27.12
CA THR A 595 12.28 -11.92 -28.29
C THR A 595 11.36 -11.72 -29.52
N GLU A 596 11.85 -12.06 -30.72
CA GLU A 596 11.05 -12.06 -31.98
C GLU A 596 10.61 -10.68 -32.51
N CYS A 597 11.47 -9.68 -32.32
CA CYS A 597 11.25 -8.32 -32.78
C CYS A 597 11.13 -8.19 -34.31
N LEU A 598 10.52 -7.10 -34.76
CA LEU A 598 10.62 -6.63 -36.14
C LEU A 598 12.10 -6.35 -36.50
N SER A 599 12.40 -6.25 -37.81
CA SER A 599 13.73 -5.82 -38.25
C SER A 599 14.02 -4.40 -37.76
N VAL A 600 15.31 -4.06 -37.61
CA VAL A 600 15.73 -2.72 -37.17
C VAL A 600 15.14 -1.65 -38.09
N GLU A 601 15.17 -1.86 -39.40
CA GLU A 601 14.60 -0.93 -40.38
C GLU A 601 13.10 -0.71 -40.18
N ALA A 602 12.34 -1.79 -39.97
CA ALA A 602 10.90 -1.70 -39.69
C ALA A 602 10.62 -1.00 -38.35
N MET A 603 11.47 -1.20 -37.33
CA MET A 603 11.31 -0.54 -36.04
C MET A 603 11.65 0.96 -36.08
N LEU A 604 12.63 1.37 -36.89
CA LEU A 604 13.02 2.77 -37.05
C LEU A 604 12.01 3.59 -37.84
N GLN A 605 11.25 2.95 -38.75
CA GLN A 605 10.25 3.60 -39.60
C GLN A 605 8.81 3.43 -39.10
N GLY A 606 8.57 2.47 -38.19
CA GLY A 606 7.23 2.07 -37.77
C GLY A 606 6.62 2.98 -36.70
N SER A 607 5.31 3.24 -36.82
CA SER A 607 4.47 3.80 -35.75
C SER A 607 3.88 2.68 -34.87
N ASN A 608 3.28 3.06 -33.75
CA ASN A 608 2.59 2.12 -32.87
C ASN A 608 1.07 2.05 -33.10
N ASP A 609 0.56 2.57 -34.22
CA ASP A 609 -0.90 2.75 -34.40
C ASP A 609 -1.68 1.43 -34.38
N ASN A 610 -1.00 0.31 -34.65
CA ASN A 610 -1.58 -1.04 -34.65
C ASN A 610 -1.23 -1.88 -33.40
N ASN A 611 -0.49 -1.33 -32.43
CA ASN A 611 -0.03 -2.05 -31.22
C ASN A 611 0.60 -3.43 -31.52
N ASN A 612 1.42 -3.50 -32.57
CA ASN A 612 2.03 -4.76 -33.00
C ASN A 612 2.90 -5.33 -31.86
N ILE A 613 2.62 -6.57 -31.45
CA ILE A 613 3.35 -7.25 -30.38
C ILE A 613 4.85 -7.42 -30.69
N ARG A 614 5.24 -7.51 -31.97
CA ARG A 614 6.65 -7.61 -32.40
C ARG A 614 7.39 -6.28 -32.43
N ALA A 615 6.69 -5.16 -32.20
CA ALA A 615 7.30 -3.84 -32.13
C ALA A 615 7.99 -3.62 -30.76
N CYS A 616 9.15 -4.26 -30.59
CA CYS A 616 9.93 -4.23 -29.34
C CYS A 616 10.36 -2.82 -28.91
N GLN A 617 10.53 -1.89 -29.85
CA GLN A 617 10.81 -0.49 -29.52
C GLN A 617 9.68 0.18 -28.71
N PHE A 618 8.45 -0.35 -28.82
CA PHE A 618 7.30 0.05 -28.00
C PHE A 618 6.96 -0.98 -26.91
N LEU A 619 7.77 -2.01 -26.67
CA LEU A 619 7.58 -3.09 -25.68
C LEU A 619 6.14 -3.63 -25.58
N ASN A 620 5.48 -3.88 -26.71
CA ASN A 620 4.09 -4.37 -26.75
C ASN A 620 3.96 -5.89 -26.63
N GLY A 621 5.07 -6.64 -26.66
CA GLY A 621 5.06 -8.11 -26.73
C GLY A 621 5.84 -8.77 -25.60
N VAL A 622 6.00 -8.08 -24.47
CA VAL A 622 6.58 -8.69 -23.27
C VAL A 622 5.69 -9.84 -22.84
N ARG A 623 6.25 -11.05 -22.89
CA ARG A 623 5.54 -12.29 -22.62
C ARG A 623 6.26 -13.07 -21.54
N ASP A 624 5.45 -13.65 -20.69
CA ASP A 624 5.85 -14.64 -19.72
C ASP A 624 6.54 -15.81 -20.45
N PRO A 625 7.79 -16.17 -20.11
CA PRO A 625 8.50 -17.24 -20.80
C PRO A 625 7.83 -18.61 -20.69
N GLU A 626 7.09 -18.84 -19.60
CA GLU A 626 6.43 -20.12 -19.28
C GLU A 626 5.04 -20.20 -19.92
N THR A 627 4.20 -19.19 -19.69
CA THR A 627 2.80 -19.21 -20.18
C THR A 627 2.66 -18.63 -21.60
N LYS A 628 3.67 -17.93 -22.10
CA LYS A 628 3.66 -17.14 -23.35
C LYS A 628 2.61 -16.02 -23.37
N MET A 629 1.99 -15.73 -22.23
CA MET A 629 0.96 -14.71 -22.10
C MET A 629 1.58 -13.34 -21.86
N PRO A 630 0.88 -12.26 -22.21
CA PRO A 630 1.27 -10.92 -21.81
C PRO A 630 1.58 -10.82 -20.33
N THR A 631 2.70 -10.16 -20.02
CA THR A 631 3.08 -9.88 -18.65
C THR A 631 3.63 -8.46 -18.51
N ALA A 632 3.28 -7.84 -17.39
CA ALA A 632 3.82 -6.54 -16.96
C ALA A 632 4.90 -6.73 -15.88
N TYR A 633 5.21 -7.97 -15.53
CA TYR A 633 6.26 -8.34 -14.60
C TYR A 633 7.62 -8.43 -15.29
N PHE A 634 8.64 -7.90 -14.63
CA PHE A 634 10.03 -8.07 -15.01
C PHE A 634 10.86 -8.28 -13.74
N SER A 635 11.85 -9.17 -13.81
CA SER A 635 12.74 -9.47 -12.69
C SER A 635 14.09 -9.92 -13.24
N HIS A 636 15.14 -9.15 -12.93
CA HIS A 636 16.51 -9.44 -13.36
C HIS A 636 17.51 -9.01 -12.28
N VAL A 637 18.49 -9.85 -12.01
CA VAL A 637 19.58 -9.54 -11.06
C VAL A 637 20.86 -9.35 -11.84
N ALA A 638 21.38 -8.12 -11.85
CA ALA A 638 22.59 -7.75 -12.57
C ALA A 638 23.73 -7.46 -11.59
N LYS A 639 24.96 -7.85 -11.93
CA LYS A 639 26.15 -7.58 -11.13
C LYS A 639 26.81 -6.27 -11.57
N VAL A 640 27.18 -5.42 -10.62
CA VAL A 640 27.91 -4.17 -10.87
C VAL A 640 29.36 -4.50 -11.24
N GLN A 641 29.73 -4.31 -12.50
CA GLN A 641 31.06 -4.65 -13.04
C GLN A 641 32.05 -3.48 -13.01
N LYS A 642 31.56 -2.25 -13.17
CA LYS A 642 32.40 -1.05 -13.33
C LYS A 642 31.94 0.09 -12.44
N ALA A 643 32.90 0.76 -11.82
CA ALA A 643 32.67 2.00 -11.08
C ALA A 643 32.43 3.14 -12.08
N CYS A 644 31.23 3.70 -12.09
CA CYS A 644 30.85 4.89 -12.85
C CYS A 644 29.47 5.41 -12.39
N SER A 645 29.03 6.55 -12.92
CA SER A 645 27.66 7.06 -12.75
C SER A 645 26.80 6.59 -13.93
N TYR A 646 25.93 5.61 -13.68
CA TYR A 646 24.99 5.04 -14.65
C TYR A 646 23.65 5.77 -14.54
N LYS A 647 23.42 6.70 -15.45
CA LYS A 647 22.15 7.43 -15.57
C LYS A 647 21.27 6.67 -16.57
N TYR A 648 19.99 6.56 -16.27
CA TYR A 648 19.05 5.81 -17.11
C TYR A 648 17.65 6.42 -17.10
N ILE A 649 16.86 6.05 -18.10
CA ILE A 649 15.46 6.44 -18.29
C ILE A 649 14.65 5.23 -18.76
N SER A 650 13.34 5.26 -18.53
CA SER A 650 12.42 4.41 -19.28
C SER A 650 11.94 5.10 -20.56
N THR A 651 11.97 4.38 -21.68
CA THR A 651 11.45 4.84 -22.98
C THR A 651 9.93 4.97 -23.02
N ARG A 652 9.21 4.54 -21.97
CA ARG A 652 7.74 4.44 -21.98
C ARG A 652 7.02 5.59 -21.31
N ASN A 653 7.68 6.30 -20.40
CA ASN A 653 7.05 7.23 -19.48
C ASN A 653 7.71 8.61 -19.52
N ASN A 654 7.73 9.21 -20.72
CA ASN A 654 8.42 10.47 -21.04
C ASN A 654 7.67 11.35 -22.07
N ASP A 655 6.36 11.13 -22.28
CA ASP A 655 5.54 11.76 -23.34
C ASP A 655 5.15 13.23 -23.07
N PHE A 656 5.58 13.79 -21.94
CA PHE A 656 5.30 15.18 -21.56
C PHE A 656 6.56 15.86 -21.03
N SER A 657 6.67 17.19 -21.22
CA SER A 657 7.83 17.98 -20.79
C SER A 657 8.08 17.95 -19.28
N ASN A 658 7.04 17.67 -18.49
CA ASN A 658 7.08 17.52 -17.03
C ASN A 658 7.11 16.07 -16.56
N ARG A 659 7.23 15.07 -17.46
CA ARG A 659 7.22 13.64 -17.14
C ARG A 659 8.56 13.00 -17.54
N ALA A 660 9.26 12.43 -16.55
CA ALA A 660 10.53 11.75 -16.79
C ALA A 660 10.77 10.65 -15.75
N GLN A 661 10.48 9.39 -16.10
CA GLN A 661 10.90 8.24 -15.31
C GLN A 661 12.40 7.99 -15.50
N LYS A 662 13.23 8.54 -14.60
CA LYS A 662 14.70 8.49 -14.67
C LYS A 662 15.29 8.02 -13.35
N GLY A 663 16.51 7.51 -13.41
CA GLY A 663 17.30 7.25 -12.22
C GLY A 663 18.80 7.27 -12.46
N VAL A 664 19.55 7.21 -11.37
CA VAL A 664 21.02 7.24 -11.35
C VAL A 664 21.56 6.18 -10.39
N ILE A 665 22.46 5.33 -10.86
CA ILE A 665 23.24 4.45 -10.01
C ILE A 665 24.69 4.95 -9.99
N ASN A 666 25.20 5.28 -8.82
CA ASN A 666 26.59 5.67 -8.63
C ASN A 666 27.37 4.49 -8.04
N ALA A 667 28.22 3.87 -8.85
CA ALA A 667 29.08 2.77 -8.39
C ALA A 667 30.48 3.28 -8.03
N THR A 668 30.99 2.85 -6.89
CA THR A 668 32.37 3.12 -6.45
C THR A 668 33.22 1.84 -6.44
N PRO A 669 34.55 1.92 -6.53
CA PRO A 669 35.42 0.74 -6.40
C PRO A 669 35.19 0.02 -5.06
N ALA A 670 35.30 -1.31 -5.06
CA ALA A 670 35.13 -2.10 -3.84
C ALA A 670 36.10 -1.64 -2.73
N GLY A 671 35.59 -1.35 -1.54
CA GLY A 671 36.40 -0.93 -0.38
C GLY A 671 36.81 0.54 -0.35
N ALA A 672 36.24 1.40 -1.22
CA ALA A 672 36.51 2.84 -1.18
C ALA A 672 36.00 3.50 0.11
N THR A 673 36.80 4.39 0.70
CA THR A 673 36.39 5.19 1.88
C THR A 673 35.31 6.22 1.53
N LEU A 674 34.48 6.62 2.50
CA LEU A 674 33.38 7.61 2.33
C LEU A 674 33.81 8.89 1.57
N GLY A 675 35.05 9.35 1.73
CA GLY A 675 35.60 10.52 1.02
C GLY A 675 35.79 10.34 -0.49
N MET A 676 36.06 9.13 -0.98
CA MET A 676 36.14 8.83 -2.42
C MET A 676 34.75 8.71 -3.06
N ALA A 677 33.75 8.23 -2.31
CA ALA A 677 32.36 8.15 -2.77
C ALA A 677 31.74 9.54 -3.02
N ILE A 678 32.13 10.53 -2.21
CA ILE A 678 31.73 11.93 -2.37
C ILE A 678 32.31 12.54 -3.66
N GLY A 679 33.56 12.23 -4.04
CA GLY A 679 34.19 12.75 -5.27
C GLY A 679 33.48 12.32 -6.57
N ILE A 680 33.02 11.06 -6.64
CA ILE A 680 32.25 10.54 -7.78
C ILE A 680 30.82 11.12 -7.81
N SER A 681 30.22 11.33 -6.64
CA SER A 681 28.86 11.88 -6.51
C SER A 681 28.78 13.39 -6.81
N ILE A 682 29.79 14.17 -6.43
CA ILE A 682 29.85 15.63 -6.65
C ILE A 682 30.05 15.98 -8.13
N GLY A 683 30.75 15.15 -8.91
CA GLY A 683 30.89 15.33 -10.36
C GLY A 683 29.55 15.30 -11.12
N ALA A 684 28.49 14.75 -10.54
CA ALA A 684 27.16 14.72 -11.12
C ALA A 684 26.26 15.91 -10.72
N ILE A 685 26.64 16.71 -9.71
CA ILE A 685 25.78 17.76 -9.11
C ILE A 685 26.32 19.18 -9.34
N VAL A 686 27.63 19.37 -9.58
CA VAL A 686 28.22 20.72 -9.63
C VAL A 686 28.30 21.28 -11.07
N VAL A 687 27.15 21.59 -11.67
CA VAL A 687 27.09 22.52 -12.83
C VAL A 687 26.42 23.85 -12.48
N VAL A 688 25.72 23.98 -11.34
CA VAL A 688 25.03 25.25 -11.00
C VAL A 688 25.71 26.01 -9.84
N GLY A 689 26.39 25.33 -8.91
CA GLY A 689 26.99 25.99 -7.73
C GLY A 689 28.33 26.69 -7.97
N ALA A 690 29.17 26.17 -8.87
CA ALA A 690 30.52 26.71 -9.07
C ALA A 690 30.56 28.05 -9.83
N ILE A 691 29.54 28.34 -10.66
CA ILE A 691 29.46 29.61 -11.40
C ILE A 691 29.08 30.77 -10.47
N VAL A 692 28.29 30.51 -9.41
CA VAL A 692 27.93 31.54 -8.42
C VAL A 692 29.09 31.86 -7.49
N ALA A 693 29.87 30.86 -7.06
CA ALA A 693 31.04 31.09 -6.20
C ALA A 693 32.17 31.84 -6.93
N VAL A 694 32.43 31.51 -8.21
CA VAL A 694 33.40 32.23 -9.04
C VAL A 694 32.89 33.62 -9.43
N GLY A 695 31.59 33.78 -9.71
CA GLY A 695 30.96 35.08 -9.97
C GLY A 695 30.98 36.03 -8.77
N VAL A 696 30.77 35.52 -7.56
CA VAL A 696 30.81 36.31 -6.31
C VAL A 696 32.26 36.68 -5.94
N LEU A 697 33.24 35.81 -6.19
CA LEU A 697 34.67 36.13 -5.99
C LEU A 697 35.19 37.15 -7.01
N VAL A 698 34.69 37.15 -8.24
CA VAL A 698 35.06 38.16 -9.25
C VAL A 698 34.34 39.50 -9.01
N TYR A 699 33.14 39.50 -8.43
CA TYR A 699 32.40 40.74 -8.11
C TYR A 699 32.91 41.41 -6.82
N THR A 700 33.36 40.65 -5.82
CA THR A 700 33.91 41.19 -4.55
C THR A 700 35.38 41.63 -4.65
N GLY A 701 36.11 41.21 -5.68
CA GLY A 701 37.51 41.59 -5.89
C GLY A 701 37.75 42.96 -6.56
N LYS A 702 36.71 43.72 -6.93
CA LYS A 702 36.84 45.01 -7.67
C LYS A 702 36.40 46.28 -6.92
N MET A 703 36.06 46.19 -5.64
CA MET A 703 35.91 47.35 -4.74
C MET A 703 36.63 46.97 -3.45
N THR A 704 37.81 47.49 -3.07
CA THR A 704 38.05 48.89 -2.71
C THR A 704 39.55 49.04 -2.44
N ILE A 705 40.28 49.83 -3.24
CA ILE A 705 41.53 50.47 -2.81
C ILE A 705 41.27 51.97 -2.98
N GLY A 706 41.10 52.67 -1.86
CA GLY A 706 40.77 54.08 -1.84
C GLY A 706 40.98 54.70 -0.47
N ASN A 707 42.23 55.11 -0.21
CA ASN A 707 42.66 56.20 0.65
C ASN A 707 42.13 56.31 2.09
N PHE A 708 42.99 55.93 3.05
CA PHE A 708 43.05 56.55 4.37
C PHE A 708 43.78 57.89 4.27
N GLY A 709 43.08 58.99 4.62
CA GLY A 709 43.66 60.33 4.69
C GLY A 709 42.91 61.28 5.63
N LYS A 710 43.49 61.46 6.82
CA LYS A 710 43.56 62.67 7.70
C LYS A 710 42.28 63.38 8.20
N LYS A 711 42.26 63.56 9.54
CA LYS A 711 41.89 64.73 10.38
C LYS A 711 40.42 65.21 10.30
N VAL A 712 39.68 65.50 11.36
CA VAL A 712 39.90 65.92 12.77
C VAL A 712 38.92 65.16 13.66
#